data_AF-A0A3B9SX65-F1
#
_entry.id   AF-A0A3B9SX65-F1
#
_cell.length_a   1.000
_cell.length_b   1.000
_cell.length_c   1.000
_cell.angle_alpha   90.00
_cell.angle_beta   90.00
_cell.angle_gamma   90.00
#
_symmetry.space_group_name_H-M   'P 1'
#
loop_
_entity.id
_entity.type
_entity.pdbx_description
1 polymer ?
#
loop_
_entity_poly.entity_id
_entity_poly.type
_entity_poly.pdbx_seq_one_letter_code
_entity_poly.pdbx_strand_id
1 'polypeptide(L)'
;MDANMLDSSPSPWVGHVPFAFWITEQLQPCTLVELGVYYGLSYFSFCQAVLANGLSTKCYAVDTWQGDEHAGFYGEEVFAAVNVRNQHMYHSFSQLLRMSFDEAVAYFSDNTIDLLHIDGLHTYEAVRHDFETWLPKLSSRGVVLFHDINIRERGFGVWRLWEELSASYPHIEFEHSCGLGVLFVGDNQPASIIDLLEKWSIPGERHFIKRFFVKLGQLVSLEGQLNSLTKSIAERDNEIVGLKQEVGEIQFLFNETKAKDSQIADLNTFLQAKQEKIITLQNKIETLFKEAKEKDQLLILREQEITAEKENKQNMEDEIFQLKNDLTKKDTELVLIQNSLGWHIIQRYRKIADKIFPPSTKRRLFYELPQKSLKMIIFKGPVSLLKKISLENIRKSKAYIKLYGFKPFLYKLKEKTNFNPILAEGKNINVPKIELINMADVKIVPSDDAIISVIIPTKNAGSNFANLITVLKNQEGIKEIEIVIVDSGSTDETLDIAREYGIRIIEIQPESFTHSYSRNLGASEATGNYLLFTVQDALPPSKTWLYELLKVIKDNDVVAVSCAEIPREDADLFYKVICWNHYKYLEVDKGDRIFFKPQPENYQTLRKNGQLSDIACLIPKNVFEKYQYRLDYAEDLDLGIRLIKDGYKLAFLSSVRIVHSHNRPAYYFLKRGYIDQLFLSNNFSDYPKPLIVTNDLFQDIIFSHTYFTSIVNSDFHNINLPCRVEILKNTVLGMLKNVSVFNHLNLTEVSSNQYVDEEFKRFMQKIHTRHKTSQIEKEYRGILIPSILNFVEMAFEYMGNTYDLIDDFLLEEVRSFIFKSFALICGAHLA
;
A
#
# COMPACT_ATOMS: atom_id res chain seq x y z
N MET A 1 -0.13 41.39 -37.02
CA MET A 1 -1.25 40.69 -36.36
C MET A 1 -1.30 41.14 -34.91
N ASP A 2 -2.47 41.37 -34.33
CA ASP A 2 -2.55 41.61 -32.88
C ASP A 2 -2.12 40.33 -32.14
N ALA A 3 -1.10 40.43 -31.28
CA ALA A 3 -0.50 39.29 -30.59
C ALA A 3 -1.51 38.54 -29.68
N ASN A 4 -2.62 39.21 -29.32
CA ASN A 4 -3.70 38.65 -28.51
C ASN A 4 -4.77 37.85 -29.32
N MET A 5 -4.55 37.58 -30.60
CA MET A 5 -5.42 36.71 -31.43
C MET A 5 -5.29 35.21 -31.09
N LEU A 6 -4.22 34.78 -30.41
CA LEU A 6 -3.74 33.37 -30.41
C LEU A 6 -3.76 32.69 -29.02
N ASP A 7 -4.56 33.20 -28.07
CA ASP A 7 -4.40 32.89 -26.63
C ASP A 7 -5.07 31.58 -26.12
N SER A 8 -5.40 30.64 -27.01
CA SER A 8 -5.83 29.28 -26.66
C SER A 8 -5.58 28.33 -27.83
N SER A 9 -5.48 27.01 -27.58
CA SER A 9 -5.15 25.93 -28.54
C SER A 9 -5.42 26.27 -30.01
N PRO A 10 -4.48 26.03 -30.95
CA PRO A 10 -4.57 26.56 -32.31
C PRO A 10 -5.89 26.13 -32.96
N SER A 11 -6.80 27.08 -33.11
CA SER A 11 -8.09 26.88 -33.78
C SER A 11 -7.81 26.28 -35.16
N PRO A 12 -8.63 25.32 -35.62
CA PRO A 12 -8.49 24.72 -36.94
C PRO A 12 -8.45 25.76 -38.07
N TRP A 13 -8.97 26.96 -37.85
CA TRP A 13 -9.08 28.03 -38.83
C TRP A 13 -7.85 28.95 -38.93
N VAL A 14 -6.94 28.93 -37.95
CA VAL A 14 -5.81 29.89 -37.84
C VAL A 14 -4.91 29.93 -39.08
N GLY A 15 -4.78 28.81 -39.80
CA GLY A 15 -3.92 28.73 -40.98
C GLY A 15 -4.48 29.48 -42.20
N HIS A 16 -5.70 29.97 -42.15
CA HIS A 16 -6.33 30.69 -43.27
C HIS A 16 -6.39 32.19 -43.07
N VAL A 17 -5.94 32.71 -41.92
CA VAL A 17 -5.95 34.15 -41.67
C VAL A 17 -5.21 34.97 -42.75
N PRO A 18 -4.05 34.55 -43.29
CA PRO A 18 -3.42 35.28 -44.40
C PRO A 18 -4.32 35.40 -45.62
N PHE A 19 -5.12 34.36 -45.91
CA PHE A 19 -6.09 34.40 -47.01
C PHE A 19 -7.28 35.30 -46.66
N ALA A 20 -7.81 35.24 -45.43
CA ALA A 20 -8.87 36.13 -44.96
C ALA A 20 -8.49 37.62 -45.08
N PHE A 21 -7.24 37.97 -44.77
CA PHE A 21 -6.72 39.33 -44.98
C PHE A 21 -6.68 39.70 -46.45
N TRP A 22 -6.10 38.82 -47.27
CA TRP A 22 -5.95 39.06 -48.70
C TRP A 22 -7.30 39.23 -49.40
N ILE A 23 -8.25 38.32 -49.17
CA ILE A 23 -9.55 38.36 -49.85
C ILE A 23 -10.35 39.60 -49.45
N THR A 24 -10.27 40.03 -48.18
CA THR A 24 -10.93 41.25 -47.70
C THR A 24 -10.35 42.49 -48.36
N GLU A 25 -9.02 42.55 -48.49
CA GLU A 25 -8.32 43.64 -49.17
C GLU A 25 -8.69 43.72 -50.66
N GLN A 26 -8.76 42.57 -51.34
CA GLN A 26 -9.09 42.52 -52.78
C GLN A 26 -10.57 42.79 -53.06
N LEU A 27 -11.47 42.29 -52.21
CA LEU A 27 -12.91 42.51 -52.38
C LEU A 27 -13.34 43.90 -51.93
N GLN A 28 -12.70 44.48 -50.91
CA GLN A 28 -13.17 45.72 -50.26
C GLN A 28 -14.70 45.69 -50.03
N PRO A 29 -15.21 44.69 -49.29
CA PRO A 29 -16.64 44.47 -49.16
C PRO A 29 -17.32 45.67 -48.49
N CYS A 30 -18.49 46.06 -48.96
CA CYS A 30 -19.34 47.02 -48.25
C CYS A 30 -19.99 46.35 -47.03
N THR A 31 -20.41 45.09 -47.19
CA THR A 31 -21.01 44.29 -46.12
C THR A 31 -20.34 42.91 -46.04
N LEU A 32 -19.93 42.54 -44.84
CA LEU A 32 -19.37 41.23 -44.50
C LEU A 32 -20.23 40.57 -43.43
N VAL A 33 -20.61 39.31 -43.64
CA VAL A 33 -21.38 38.53 -42.67
C VAL A 33 -20.70 37.20 -42.41
N GLU A 34 -20.64 36.79 -41.14
CA GLU A 34 -20.21 35.45 -40.72
C GLU A 34 -21.35 34.75 -39.97
N LEU A 35 -21.61 33.50 -40.34
CA LEU A 35 -22.57 32.60 -39.70
C LEU A 35 -21.78 31.52 -38.94
N GLY A 36 -21.97 31.44 -37.63
CA GLY A 36 -21.20 30.53 -36.77
C GLY A 36 -19.84 31.15 -36.42
N VAL A 37 -19.77 31.79 -35.26
CA VAL A 37 -18.65 32.68 -34.89
C VAL A 37 -17.81 32.05 -33.78
N TYR A 38 -18.43 31.31 -32.85
CA TYR A 38 -17.76 30.70 -31.71
C TYR A 38 -16.91 31.73 -30.93
N TYR A 39 -15.63 31.49 -30.66
CA TYR A 39 -14.69 32.46 -30.05
C TYR A 39 -14.23 33.59 -31.00
N GLY A 40 -14.64 33.56 -32.27
CA GLY A 40 -14.51 34.68 -33.22
C GLY A 40 -13.15 34.80 -33.92
N LEU A 41 -12.31 33.76 -33.97
CA LEU A 41 -11.00 33.86 -34.63
C LEU A 41 -11.14 34.24 -36.12
N SER A 42 -12.05 33.57 -36.83
CA SER A 42 -12.48 33.86 -38.20
C SER A 42 -12.95 35.29 -38.34
N TYR A 43 -14.02 35.61 -37.60
CA TYR A 43 -14.68 36.90 -37.67
C TYR A 43 -13.74 38.06 -37.39
N PHE A 44 -12.92 37.96 -36.34
CA PHE A 44 -11.99 39.02 -35.97
C PHE A 44 -10.79 39.10 -36.90
N SER A 45 -10.43 38.02 -37.60
CA SER A 45 -9.44 38.10 -38.68
C SER A 45 -9.94 38.97 -39.82
N PHE A 46 -11.21 38.81 -40.22
CA PHE A 46 -11.84 39.69 -41.21
C PHE A 46 -11.96 41.13 -40.70
N CYS A 47 -12.43 41.34 -39.46
CA CYS A 47 -12.52 42.68 -38.87
C CYS A 47 -11.15 43.37 -38.77
N GLN A 48 -10.10 42.61 -38.45
CA GLN A 48 -8.75 43.15 -38.40
C GLN A 48 -8.24 43.51 -39.80
N ALA A 49 -8.60 42.76 -40.83
CA ALA A 49 -8.29 43.09 -42.21
C ALA A 49 -9.02 44.36 -42.67
N VAL A 50 -10.29 44.53 -42.31
CA VAL A 50 -11.07 45.76 -42.54
C VAL A 50 -10.38 46.96 -41.89
N LEU A 51 -10.01 46.83 -40.61
CA LEU A 51 -9.35 47.88 -39.84
C LEU A 51 -7.96 48.23 -40.42
N ALA A 52 -7.15 47.22 -40.74
CA ALA A 52 -5.78 47.40 -41.25
C ALA A 52 -5.75 48.07 -42.64
N ASN A 53 -6.78 47.84 -43.46
CA ASN A 53 -6.91 48.42 -44.79
C ASN A 53 -7.75 49.72 -44.80
N GLY A 54 -8.26 50.17 -43.65
CA GLY A 54 -9.06 51.40 -43.55
C GLY A 54 -10.36 51.36 -44.34
N LEU A 55 -11.00 50.19 -44.45
CA LEU A 55 -12.22 50.01 -45.23
C LEU A 55 -13.45 50.54 -44.49
N SER A 56 -14.46 50.97 -45.24
CA SER A 56 -15.77 51.39 -44.70
C SER A 56 -16.78 50.24 -44.56
N THR A 57 -16.26 49.01 -44.51
CA THR A 57 -17.03 47.76 -44.42
C THR A 57 -17.85 47.70 -43.13
N LYS A 58 -19.10 47.26 -43.24
CA LYS A 58 -19.91 46.85 -42.08
C LYS A 58 -19.78 45.35 -41.86
N CYS A 59 -19.41 44.94 -40.65
CA CYS A 59 -19.24 43.53 -40.29
C CYS A 59 -20.37 43.07 -39.36
N TYR A 60 -20.89 41.87 -39.62
CA TYR A 60 -21.91 41.24 -38.78
C TYR A 60 -21.51 39.81 -38.44
N ALA A 61 -21.51 39.50 -37.14
CA ALA A 61 -21.31 38.15 -36.62
C ALA A 61 -22.66 37.61 -36.15
N VAL A 62 -23.15 36.54 -36.78
CA VAL A 62 -24.42 35.90 -36.45
C VAL A 62 -24.16 34.56 -35.79
N ASP A 63 -24.60 34.42 -34.55
CA ASP A 63 -24.51 33.17 -33.79
C ASP A 63 -25.52 33.21 -32.65
N THR A 64 -25.97 32.05 -32.16
CA THR A 64 -26.74 31.96 -30.92
C THR A 64 -25.82 32.02 -29.69
N TRP A 65 -24.55 31.65 -29.89
CA TRP A 65 -23.57 31.34 -28.85
C TRP A 65 -24.04 30.28 -27.83
N GLN A 66 -24.85 29.32 -28.28
CA GLN A 66 -25.25 28.17 -27.47
C GLN A 66 -24.45 26.90 -27.84
N GLY A 67 -23.84 26.89 -29.01
CA GLY A 67 -23.17 25.74 -29.59
C GLY A 67 -24.13 24.72 -30.21
N ASP A 68 -23.57 23.65 -30.77
CA ASP A 68 -24.29 22.62 -31.50
C ASP A 68 -23.60 21.25 -31.35
N GLU A 69 -24.12 20.23 -32.04
CA GLU A 69 -23.60 18.85 -31.95
C GLU A 69 -22.17 18.66 -32.49
N HIS A 70 -21.69 19.53 -33.38
CA HIS A 70 -20.34 19.46 -33.96
C HIS A 70 -19.35 20.40 -33.26
N ALA A 71 -19.79 21.61 -32.87
CA ALA A 71 -18.99 22.58 -32.13
C ALA A 71 -18.95 22.31 -30.62
N GLY A 72 -19.88 21.51 -30.09
CA GLY A 72 -20.14 21.34 -28.67
C GLY A 72 -20.97 22.48 -28.08
N PHE A 73 -21.73 22.21 -27.02
CA PHE A 73 -22.49 23.24 -26.30
C PHE A 73 -21.57 24.01 -25.35
N TYR A 74 -21.68 25.33 -25.36
CA TYR A 74 -20.83 26.22 -24.56
C TYR A 74 -21.64 27.26 -23.78
N GLY A 75 -21.09 27.77 -22.67
CA GLY A 75 -21.78 28.69 -21.78
C GLY A 75 -21.64 30.17 -22.17
N GLU A 76 -22.24 31.05 -21.37
CA GLU A 76 -22.25 32.51 -21.58
C GLU A 76 -20.84 33.13 -21.65
N GLU A 77 -19.83 32.46 -21.10
CA GLU A 77 -18.44 32.90 -21.13
C GLU A 77 -17.90 33.11 -22.54
N VAL A 78 -18.36 32.32 -23.52
CA VAL A 78 -17.90 32.43 -24.92
C VAL A 78 -18.40 33.73 -25.53
N PHE A 79 -19.71 33.99 -25.45
CA PHE A 79 -20.29 35.25 -25.90
C PHE A 79 -19.69 36.45 -25.16
N ALA A 80 -19.49 36.34 -23.84
CA ALA A 80 -18.89 37.41 -23.06
C ALA A 80 -17.48 37.77 -23.56
N ALA A 81 -16.63 36.77 -23.84
CA ALA A 81 -15.29 36.98 -24.36
C ALA A 81 -15.31 37.66 -25.74
N VAL A 82 -16.16 37.18 -26.65
CA VAL A 82 -16.33 37.73 -28.02
C VAL A 82 -16.85 39.16 -27.95
N ASN A 83 -17.87 39.42 -27.12
CA ASN A 83 -18.45 40.73 -26.96
C ASN A 83 -17.45 41.74 -26.38
N VAL A 84 -16.70 41.38 -25.34
CA VAL A 84 -15.65 42.25 -24.78
C VAL A 84 -14.64 42.64 -25.86
N ARG A 85 -14.16 41.68 -26.65
CA ARG A 85 -13.21 41.93 -27.74
C ARG A 85 -13.81 42.82 -28.83
N ASN A 86 -15.03 42.54 -29.25
CA ASN A 86 -15.73 43.35 -30.25
C ASN A 86 -15.90 44.80 -29.77
N GLN A 87 -16.38 44.99 -28.55
CA GLN A 87 -16.57 46.32 -27.96
C GLN A 87 -15.27 47.10 -27.81
N HIS A 88 -14.17 46.42 -27.49
CA HIS A 88 -12.89 47.07 -27.29
C HIS A 88 -12.20 47.46 -28.62
N MET A 89 -12.30 46.62 -29.65
CA MET A 89 -11.45 46.74 -30.85
C MET A 89 -12.21 47.11 -32.13
N TYR A 90 -13.48 46.71 -32.27
CA TYR A 90 -14.17 46.75 -33.57
C TYR A 90 -15.58 47.37 -33.50
N HIS A 91 -15.97 47.93 -32.36
CA HIS A 91 -17.32 48.43 -32.07
C HIS A 91 -17.85 49.48 -33.07
N SER A 92 -16.97 50.19 -33.78
CA SER A 92 -17.34 51.27 -34.70
C SER A 92 -17.94 50.78 -36.02
N PHE A 93 -17.69 49.53 -36.41
CA PHE A 93 -18.16 48.96 -37.67
C PHE A 93 -18.63 47.50 -37.59
N SER A 94 -18.44 46.85 -36.44
CA SER A 94 -18.80 45.44 -36.22
C SER A 94 -19.95 45.28 -35.23
N GLN A 95 -20.95 44.49 -35.61
CA GLN A 95 -22.13 44.18 -34.81
C GLN A 95 -22.29 42.68 -34.57
N LEU A 96 -22.54 42.29 -33.31
CA LEU A 96 -22.85 40.91 -32.93
C LEU A 96 -24.38 40.73 -32.90
N LEU A 97 -24.89 39.77 -33.67
CA LEU A 97 -26.30 39.42 -33.76
C LEU A 97 -26.52 38.07 -33.05
N ARG A 98 -26.98 38.14 -31.81
CA ARG A 98 -27.22 36.97 -30.96
C ARG A 98 -28.57 36.31 -31.26
N MET A 99 -28.65 35.55 -32.35
CA MET A 99 -29.87 34.92 -32.89
C MET A 99 -29.51 33.79 -33.87
N SER A 100 -30.51 33.03 -34.30
CA SER A 100 -30.31 32.01 -35.35
C SER A 100 -30.09 32.63 -36.73
N PHE A 101 -29.51 31.88 -37.66
CA PHE A 101 -29.25 32.34 -39.03
C PHE A 101 -30.56 32.66 -39.78
N ASP A 102 -31.60 31.87 -39.56
CA ASP A 102 -32.93 32.06 -40.14
C ASP A 102 -33.61 33.34 -39.64
N GLU A 103 -33.38 33.74 -38.39
CA GLU A 103 -33.89 35.01 -37.87
C GLU A 103 -33.08 36.19 -38.43
N ALA A 104 -31.76 36.03 -38.54
CA ALA A 104 -30.86 37.08 -38.99
C ALA A 104 -31.02 37.41 -40.47
N VAL A 105 -31.44 36.47 -41.33
CA VAL A 105 -31.58 36.70 -42.78
C VAL A 105 -32.50 37.89 -43.10
N ALA A 106 -33.51 38.15 -42.26
CA ALA A 106 -34.44 39.26 -42.42
C ALA A 106 -33.81 40.65 -42.13
N TYR A 107 -32.67 40.70 -41.44
CA TYR A 107 -31.93 41.94 -41.19
C TYR A 107 -31.21 42.46 -42.44
N PHE A 108 -30.99 41.60 -43.44
CA PHE A 108 -30.22 41.92 -44.64
C PHE A 108 -31.14 42.10 -45.84
N SER A 109 -30.92 43.19 -46.58
CA SER A 109 -31.60 43.41 -47.86
C SER A 109 -30.98 42.54 -48.96
N ASP A 110 -31.78 42.14 -49.93
CA ASP A 110 -31.29 41.34 -51.06
C ASP A 110 -30.19 42.08 -51.83
N ASN A 111 -29.23 41.33 -52.37
CA ASN A 111 -28.10 41.86 -53.14
C ASN A 111 -27.18 42.86 -52.39
N THR A 112 -26.99 42.71 -51.07
CA THR A 112 -26.19 43.66 -50.26
C THR A 112 -24.95 43.06 -49.60
N ILE A 113 -24.83 41.74 -49.51
CA ILE A 113 -23.70 41.06 -48.86
C ILE A 113 -22.63 40.75 -49.91
N ASP A 114 -21.43 41.30 -49.73
CA ASP A 114 -20.31 41.09 -50.65
C ASP A 114 -19.42 39.91 -50.23
N LEU A 115 -19.34 39.64 -48.93
CA LEU A 115 -18.56 38.53 -48.39
C LEU A 115 -19.37 37.82 -47.29
N LEU A 116 -19.64 36.53 -47.51
CA LEU A 116 -20.34 35.66 -46.57
C LEU A 116 -19.42 34.51 -46.16
N HIS A 117 -19.24 34.28 -44.86
CA HIS A 117 -18.56 33.12 -44.33
C HIS A 117 -19.57 32.22 -43.61
N ILE A 118 -19.65 30.95 -44.02
CA ILE A 118 -20.56 29.95 -43.43
C ILE A 118 -19.71 28.92 -42.69
N ASP A 119 -19.81 28.93 -41.36
CA ASP A 119 -19.11 28.03 -40.43
C ASP A 119 -20.01 27.66 -39.23
N GLY A 120 -21.28 27.35 -39.54
CA GLY A 120 -22.28 26.88 -38.59
C GLY A 120 -22.33 25.36 -38.47
N LEU A 121 -23.53 24.77 -38.32
CA LEU A 121 -23.65 23.32 -38.16
C LEU A 121 -23.19 22.56 -39.41
N HIS A 122 -22.19 21.68 -39.24
CA HIS A 122 -21.49 21.05 -40.36
C HIS A 122 -22.17 19.85 -41.03
N THR A 123 -23.46 19.58 -40.78
CA THR A 123 -24.21 18.54 -41.53
C THR A 123 -24.49 19.01 -42.96
N TYR A 124 -24.69 18.08 -43.91
CA TYR A 124 -24.93 18.43 -45.31
C TYR A 124 -26.21 19.25 -45.46
N GLU A 125 -27.27 18.85 -44.74
CA GLU A 125 -28.58 19.49 -44.79
C GLU A 125 -28.54 20.91 -44.23
N ALA A 126 -27.84 21.13 -43.10
CA ALA A 126 -27.76 22.44 -42.46
C ALA A 126 -26.96 23.44 -43.31
N VAL A 127 -25.74 23.09 -43.72
CA VAL A 127 -24.89 23.99 -44.52
C VAL A 127 -25.51 24.30 -45.89
N ARG A 128 -26.24 23.34 -46.47
CA ARG A 128 -27.01 23.56 -47.70
C ARG A 128 -28.16 24.53 -47.49
N HIS A 129 -28.94 24.35 -46.42
CA HIS A 129 -30.03 25.25 -46.06
C HIS A 129 -29.52 26.68 -45.84
N ASP A 130 -28.40 26.83 -45.13
CA ASP A 130 -27.77 28.13 -44.90
C ASP A 130 -27.36 28.80 -46.22
N PHE A 131 -26.68 28.06 -47.10
CA PHE A 131 -26.29 28.59 -48.41
C PHE A 131 -27.50 29.02 -49.25
N GLU A 132 -28.51 28.15 -49.41
CA GLU A 132 -29.69 28.43 -50.23
C GLU A 132 -30.51 29.61 -49.67
N THR A 133 -30.62 29.72 -48.34
CA THR A 133 -31.36 30.78 -47.65
C THR A 133 -30.67 32.14 -47.78
N TRP A 134 -29.34 32.17 -47.72
CA TRP A 134 -28.55 33.40 -47.79
C TRP A 134 -28.16 33.82 -49.21
N LEU A 135 -28.26 32.92 -50.20
CA LEU A 135 -27.92 33.19 -51.60
C LEU A 135 -28.60 34.46 -52.17
N PRO A 136 -29.91 34.75 -51.95
CA PRO A 136 -30.55 35.97 -52.44
C PRO A 136 -30.00 37.27 -51.83
N LYS A 137 -29.30 37.18 -50.69
CA LYS A 137 -28.71 38.34 -50.00
C LYS A 137 -27.37 38.75 -50.59
N LEU A 138 -26.73 37.88 -51.36
CA LEU A 138 -25.42 38.11 -51.95
C LEU A 138 -25.51 39.10 -53.11
N SER A 139 -24.59 40.06 -53.15
CA SER A 139 -24.52 41.09 -54.18
C SER A 139 -24.02 40.53 -55.53
N SER A 140 -24.02 41.35 -56.57
CA SER A 140 -23.37 41.02 -57.85
C SER A 140 -21.86 40.80 -57.72
N ARG A 141 -21.26 41.08 -56.56
CA ARG A 141 -19.84 40.85 -56.24
C ARG A 141 -19.66 39.72 -55.22
N GLY A 142 -20.75 39.05 -54.83
CA GLY A 142 -20.80 38.13 -53.71
C GLY A 142 -19.77 37.01 -53.78
N VAL A 143 -19.11 36.78 -52.65
CA VAL A 143 -18.19 35.67 -52.41
C VAL A 143 -18.61 34.92 -51.15
N VAL A 144 -18.62 33.59 -51.21
CA VAL A 144 -19.01 32.71 -50.10
C VAL A 144 -17.86 31.81 -49.70
N LEU A 145 -17.55 31.75 -48.41
CA LEU A 145 -16.53 30.88 -47.84
C LEU A 145 -17.18 29.77 -47.03
N PHE A 146 -16.65 28.56 -47.16
CA PHE A 146 -17.05 27.38 -46.40
C PHE A 146 -15.82 26.79 -45.71
N HIS A 147 -15.87 26.66 -44.38
CA HIS A 147 -14.83 25.96 -43.63
C HIS A 147 -15.09 24.45 -43.59
N ASP A 148 -14.10 23.66 -43.14
CA ASP A 148 -14.21 22.21 -42.96
C ASP A 148 -14.51 21.35 -44.20
N ILE A 149 -14.22 21.84 -45.41
CA ILE A 149 -14.43 21.10 -46.68
C ILE A 149 -13.59 19.81 -46.78
N ASN A 150 -12.60 19.59 -45.90
CA ASN A 150 -11.77 18.38 -45.85
C ASN A 150 -12.11 17.40 -44.74
N ILE A 151 -13.08 17.70 -43.86
CA ILE A 151 -13.50 16.77 -42.81
C ILE A 151 -14.46 15.71 -43.40
N ARG A 152 -14.28 14.44 -43.03
CA ARG A 152 -15.07 13.29 -43.53
C ARG A 152 -15.66 12.40 -42.42
N GLU A 153 -15.45 12.77 -41.17
CA GLU A 153 -15.87 12.00 -39.99
C GLU A 153 -17.07 12.65 -39.28
N ARG A 154 -17.60 12.00 -38.25
CA ARG A 154 -18.60 12.55 -37.30
C ARG A 154 -19.90 13.08 -37.91
N GLY A 155 -20.23 12.74 -39.16
CA GLY A 155 -21.44 13.23 -39.83
C GLY A 155 -21.26 14.53 -40.61
N PHE A 156 -20.03 15.04 -40.73
CA PHE A 156 -19.72 16.23 -41.50
C PHE A 156 -20.10 16.05 -42.97
N GLY A 157 -20.88 17.00 -43.49
CA GLY A 157 -21.42 17.00 -44.84
C GLY A 157 -21.00 18.18 -45.72
N VAL A 158 -20.25 19.15 -45.16
CA VAL A 158 -19.80 20.36 -45.91
C VAL A 158 -19.03 20.00 -47.18
N TRP A 159 -18.21 18.97 -47.12
CA TRP A 159 -17.46 18.48 -48.28
C TRP A 159 -18.33 17.96 -49.43
N ARG A 160 -19.49 17.37 -49.13
CA ARG A 160 -20.43 16.89 -50.16
C ARG A 160 -21.06 18.07 -50.88
N LEU A 161 -21.50 19.07 -50.11
CA LEU A 161 -22.01 20.31 -50.68
C LEU A 161 -20.94 21.03 -51.50
N TRP A 162 -19.69 21.04 -51.02
CA TRP A 162 -18.56 21.63 -51.74
C TRP A 162 -18.35 20.99 -53.12
N GLU A 163 -18.40 19.66 -53.23
CA GLU A 163 -18.28 18.96 -54.52
C GLU A 163 -19.40 19.35 -55.51
N GLU A 164 -20.63 19.57 -55.01
CA GLU A 164 -21.77 20.02 -55.83
C GLU A 164 -21.62 21.47 -56.30
N LEU A 165 -21.25 22.37 -55.37
CA LEU A 165 -21.18 23.81 -55.64
C LEU A 165 -19.95 24.18 -56.47
N SER A 166 -18.79 23.57 -56.21
CA SER A 166 -17.56 23.82 -56.96
C SER A 166 -17.66 23.40 -58.44
N ALA A 167 -18.55 22.46 -58.77
CA ALA A 167 -18.87 22.11 -60.15
C ALA A 167 -19.71 23.18 -60.88
N SER A 168 -20.45 24.00 -60.11
CA SER A 168 -21.44 24.94 -60.63
C SER A 168 -20.99 26.41 -60.60
N TYR A 169 -20.03 26.75 -59.73
CA TYR A 169 -19.54 28.11 -59.53
C TYR A 169 -18.02 28.21 -59.73
N PRO A 170 -17.49 29.36 -60.19
CA PRO A 170 -16.07 29.66 -60.09
C PRO A 170 -15.62 29.57 -58.64
N HIS A 171 -14.52 28.87 -58.39
CA HIS A 171 -14.08 28.56 -57.03
C HIS A 171 -12.57 28.48 -56.89
N ILE A 172 -12.11 28.66 -55.65
CA ILE A 172 -10.79 28.22 -55.20
C ILE A 172 -10.93 27.43 -53.90
N GLU A 173 -9.90 26.69 -53.53
CA GLU A 173 -9.92 25.83 -52.34
C GLU A 173 -8.53 25.64 -51.73
N PHE A 174 -8.48 25.48 -50.42
CA PHE A 174 -7.28 25.16 -49.68
C PHE A 174 -7.49 23.90 -48.87
N GLU A 175 -6.44 23.08 -48.74
CA GLU A 175 -6.55 21.76 -48.10
C GLU A 175 -6.07 21.74 -46.64
N HIS A 176 -5.27 22.72 -46.23
CA HIS A 176 -4.76 22.82 -44.86
C HIS A 176 -5.84 23.32 -43.91
N SER A 177 -5.60 23.18 -42.59
CA SER A 177 -6.45 23.82 -41.57
C SER A 177 -7.93 23.45 -41.75
N CYS A 178 -8.17 22.14 -41.85
CA CYS A 178 -9.45 21.46 -42.12
C CYS A 178 -10.15 21.78 -43.44
N GLY A 179 -9.49 22.57 -44.29
CA GLY A 179 -9.95 22.94 -45.61
C GLY A 179 -10.73 24.24 -45.63
N LEU A 180 -10.64 24.97 -46.74
CA LEU A 180 -11.44 26.15 -47.02
C LEU A 180 -11.89 26.14 -48.47
N GLY A 181 -13.20 26.21 -48.68
CA GLY A 181 -13.78 26.45 -50.00
C GLY A 181 -14.17 27.91 -50.16
N VAL A 182 -13.93 28.49 -51.34
CA VAL A 182 -14.30 29.87 -51.68
C VAL A 182 -15.04 29.87 -53.02
N LEU A 183 -16.30 30.27 -53.03
CA LEU A 183 -17.14 30.42 -54.22
C LEU A 183 -17.31 31.88 -54.61
N PHE A 184 -17.22 32.16 -55.90
CA PHE A 184 -17.47 33.49 -56.46
C PHE A 184 -18.81 33.45 -57.18
N VAL A 185 -19.89 33.80 -56.45
CA VAL A 185 -21.27 33.68 -56.95
C VAL A 185 -21.72 34.89 -57.75
N GLY A 186 -21.17 36.08 -57.45
CA GLY A 186 -21.46 37.31 -58.17
C GLY A 186 -20.74 37.38 -59.52
N ASP A 187 -21.41 37.92 -60.53
CA ASP A 187 -20.92 38.04 -61.92
C ASP A 187 -20.00 39.24 -62.15
N ASN A 188 -19.88 40.16 -61.18
CA ASN A 188 -19.10 41.40 -61.28
C ASN A 188 -17.93 41.43 -60.28
N GLN A 189 -17.00 40.49 -60.40
CA GLN A 189 -15.83 40.39 -59.51
C GLN A 189 -14.76 41.46 -59.81
N PRO A 190 -13.99 41.94 -58.81
CA PRO A 190 -12.85 42.83 -59.03
C PRO A 190 -11.80 42.25 -59.98
N ALA A 191 -11.07 43.11 -60.68
CA ALA A 191 -10.04 42.69 -61.63
C ALA A 191 -8.97 41.78 -61.00
N SER A 192 -8.60 42.01 -59.73
CA SER A 192 -7.64 41.15 -59.01
C SER A 192 -8.18 39.75 -58.70
N ILE A 193 -9.49 39.63 -58.51
CA ILE A 193 -10.16 38.33 -58.31
C ILE A 193 -10.30 37.60 -59.65
N ILE A 194 -10.62 38.30 -60.73
CA ILE A 194 -10.64 37.72 -62.08
C ILE A 194 -9.25 37.18 -62.45
N ASP A 195 -8.19 37.96 -62.24
CA ASP A 195 -6.80 37.51 -62.44
C ASP A 195 -6.44 36.30 -61.57
N LEU A 196 -6.89 36.26 -60.31
CA LEU A 196 -6.72 35.09 -59.45
C LEU A 196 -7.40 33.85 -60.05
N LEU A 197 -8.64 33.96 -60.51
CA LEU A 197 -9.40 32.85 -61.08
C LEU A 197 -8.79 32.36 -62.40
N GLU A 198 -8.31 33.26 -63.25
CA GLU A 198 -7.58 32.93 -64.47
C GLU A 198 -6.30 32.15 -64.12
N LYS A 199 -5.50 32.62 -63.17
CA LYS A 199 -4.32 31.89 -62.68
C LYS A 199 -4.70 30.55 -62.05
N TRP A 200 -5.80 30.50 -61.30
CA TRP A 200 -6.28 29.27 -60.68
C TRP A 200 -6.66 28.20 -61.72
N SER A 201 -7.09 28.60 -62.92
CA SER A 201 -7.37 27.66 -64.01
C SER A 201 -6.11 26.95 -64.54
N ILE A 202 -4.92 27.51 -64.31
CA ILE A 202 -3.63 26.98 -64.75
C ILE A 202 -3.02 26.09 -63.65
N PRO A 203 -2.75 24.80 -63.89
CA PRO A 203 -2.32 23.87 -62.84
C PRO A 203 -1.05 24.29 -62.06
N GLY A 204 -0.06 24.86 -62.74
CA GLY A 204 1.19 25.31 -62.10
C GLY A 204 0.99 26.51 -61.17
N GLU A 205 0.22 27.50 -61.62
CA GLU A 205 -0.14 28.69 -60.84
C GLU A 205 -1.06 28.33 -59.67
N ARG A 206 -2.05 27.46 -59.89
CA ARG A 206 -2.91 26.89 -58.82
C ARG A 206 -2.07 26.27 -57.72
N HIS A 207 -1.11 25.42 -58.07
CA HIS A 207 -0.23 24.78 -57.09
C HIS A 207 0.60 25.80 -56.31
N PHE A 208 1.11 26.84 -57.00
CA PHE A 208 1.85 27.93 -56.36
C PHE A 208 0.97 28.69 -55.36
N ILE A 209 -0.24 29.11 -55.76
CA ILE A 209 -1.18 29.84 -54.91
C ILE A 209 -1.56 29.00 -53.68
N LYS A 210 -1.94 27.72 -53.87
CA LYS A 210 -2.22 26.79 -52.76
C LYS A 210 -1.04 26.76 -51.78
N ARG A 211 0.18 26.52 -52.28
CA ARG A 211 1.38 26.42 -51.44
C ARG A 211 1.73 27.73 -50.74
N PHE A 212 1.52 28.87 -51.38
CA PHE A 212 1.80 30.19 -50.82
C PHE A 212 0.96 30.44 -49.56
N PHE A 213 -0.37 30.31 -49.66
CA PHE A 213 -1.26 30.52 -48.51
C PHE A 213 -1.11 29.45 -47.43
N VAL A 214 -0.85 28.18 -47.80
CA VAL A 214 -0.50 27.13 -46.84
C VAL A 214 0.75 27.53 -46.02
N LYS A 215 1.79 28.05 -46.68
CA LYS A 215 3.03 28.43 -46.01
C LYS A 215 2.88 29.64 -45.10
N LEU A 216 2.13 30.65 -45.53
CA LEU A 216 1.81 31.79 -44.67
C LEU A 216 0.96 31.34 -43.46
N GLY A 217 -0.01 30.46 -43.68
CA GLY A 217 -0.83 29.89 -42.61
C GLY A 217 0.00 29.18 -41.56
N GLN A 218 0.93 28.32 -42.00
CA GLN A 218 1.86 27.60 -41.11
C GLN A 218 2.71 28.56 -40.27
N LEU A 219 3.18 29.67 -40.83
CA LEU A 219 3.97 30.66 -40.09
C LEU A 219 3.15 31.32 -38.98
N VAL A 220 1.91 31.73 -39.27
CA VAL A 220 0.99 32.30 -38.27
C VAL A 220 0.67 31.29 -37.17
N SER A 221 0.41 30.02 -37.53
CA SER A 221 0.19 28.96 -36.54
C SER A 221 1.39 28.76 -35.62
N LEU A 222 2.61 28.75 -36.18
CA LEU A 222 3.85 28.60 -35.42
C LEU A 222 4.10 29.78 -34.47
N GLU A 223 3.84 31.01 -34.92
CA GLU A 223 3.98 32.21 -34.09
C GLU A 223 3.01 32.18 -32.89
N GLY A 224 1.76 31.73 -33.11
CA GLY A 224 0.79 31.54 -32.02
C GLY A 224 1.23 30.49 -31.00
N GLN A 225 1.74 29.36 -31.48
CA GLN A 225 2.28 28.31 -30.60
C GLN A 225 3.49 28.83 -29.79
N LEU A 226 4.38 29.60 -30.40
CA LEU A 226 5.56 30.16 -29.73
C LEU A 226 5.17 31.14 -28.60
N ASN A 227 4.19 32.00 -28.86
CA ASN A 227 3.68 32.96 -27.87
C ASN A 227 3.00 32.25 -26.70
N SER A 228 2.16 31.25 -26.97
CA SER A 228 1.52 30.41 -25.95
C SER A 228 2.55 29.69 -25.09
N LEU A 229 3.58 29.10 -25.72
CA LEU A 229 4.64 28.40 -25.00
C LEU A 229 5.46 29.35 -24.13
N THR A 230 5.74 30.57 -24.62
CA THR A 230 6.49 31.59 -23.87
C THR A 230 5.72 32.07 -22.64
N LYS A 231 4.41 32.26 -22.75
CA LYS A 231 3.53 32.59 -21.61
C LYS A 231 3.55 31.47 -20.57
N SER A 232 3.43 30.23 -21.02
CA SER A 232 3.48 29.04 -20.14
C SER A 232 4.84 28.87 -19.45
N ILE A 233 5.95 29.23 -20.10
CA ILE A 233 7.28 29.25 -19.48
C ILE A 233 7.34 30.31 -18.39
N ALA A 234 6.86 31.53 -18.65
CA ALA A 234 6.87 32.61 -17.66
C ALA A 234 6.02 32.30 -16.41
N GLU A 235 4.87 31.64 -16.60
CA GLU A 235 4.04 31.16 -15.49
C GLU A 235 4.76 30.12 -14.64
N ARG A 236 5.41 29.15 -15.28
CA ARG A 236 6.22 28.12 -14.60
C ARG A 236 7.43 28.70 -13.88
N ASP A 237 8.10 29.70 -14.45
CA ASP A 237 9.22 30.36 -13.81
C ASP A 237 8.81 31.06 -12.50
N ASN A 238 7.63 31.69 -12.47
CA ASN A 238 7.07 32.27 -11.26
C ASN A 238 6.75 31.20 -10.21
N GLU A 239 6.21 30.06 -10.62
CA GLU A 239 5.94 28.92 -9.74
C GLU A 239 7.23 28.35 -9.12
N ILE A 240 8.29 28.21 -9.93
CA ILE A 240 9.62 27.76 -9.46
C ILE A 240 10.19 28.71 -8.40
N VAL A 241 9.98 30.03 -8.54
CA VAL A 241 10.41 31.01 -7.53
C VAL A 241 9.67 30.78 -6.21
N GLY A 242 8.36 30.53 -6.24
CA GLY A 242 7.57 30.20 -5.04
C GLY A 242 8.05 28.92 -4.36
N LEU A 243 8.21 27.84 -5.12
CA LEU A 243 8.68 26.55 -4.61
C LEU A 243 10.08 26.63 -3.99
N LYS A 244 10.99 27.42 -4.56
CA LYS A 244 12.33 27.64 -3.98
C LYS A 244 12.28 28.30 -2.61
N GLN A 245 11.32 29.18 -2.37
CA GLN A 245 11.12 29.81 -1.06
C GLN A 245 10.62 28.78 -0.03
N GLU A 246 9.64 27.96 -0.40
CA GLU A 246 9.11 26.89 0.46
C GLU A 246 10.18 25.83 0.80
N VAL A 247 11.00 25.43 -0.17
CA VAL A 247 12.13 24.52 0.08
C VAL A 247 13.11 25.12 1.10
N GLY A 248 13.34 26.44 1.06
CA GLY A 248 14.15 27.14 2.07
C GLY A 248 13.58 27.04 3.48
N GLU A 249 12.27 27.18 3.63
CA GLU A 249 11.57 27.04 4.92
C GLU A 249 11.60 25.60 5.43
N ILE A 250 11.38 24.62 4.55
CA ILE A 250 11.47 23.18 4.90
C ILE A 250 12.89 22.83 5.35
N GLN A 251 13.92 23.33 4.67
CA GLN A 251 15.32 23.10 5.04
C GLN A 251 15.63 23.66 6.44
N PHE A 252 15.06 24.81 6.79
CA PHE A 252 15.18 25.41 8.12
C PHE A 252 14.52 24.52 9.18
N LEU A 253 13.27 24.08 8.96
CA LEU A 253 12.55 23.20 9.88
C LEU A 253 13.20 21.83 10.04
N PHE A 254 13.78 21.29 8.96
CA PHE A 254 14.53 20.03 9.00
C PHE A 254 15.76 20.14 9.91
N ASN A 255 16.50 21.24 9.81
CA ASN A 255 17.65 21.48 10.69
C ASN A 255 17.24 21.63 12.16
N GLU A 256 16.10 22.28 12.44
CA GLU A 256 15.56 22.37 13.80
C GLU A 256 15.15 21.00 14.35
N THR A 257 14.49 20.18 13.52
CA THR A 257 14.07 18.82 13.90
C THR A 257 15.27 17.94 14.21
N LYS A 258 16.30 17.98 13.36
CA LYS A 258 17.56 17.26 13.58
C LYS A 258 18.24 17.66 14.90
N ALA A 259 18.18 18.93 15.28
CA ALA A 259 18.70 19.39 16.56
C ALA A 259 17.90 18.82 17.75
N LYS A 260 16.56 18.75 17.64
CA LYS A 260 15.69 18.14 18.66
C LYS A 260 15.90 16.62 18.76
N ASP A 261 16.08 15.91 17.66
CA ASP A 261 16.38 14.47 17.67
C ASP A 261 17.68 14.15 18.40
N SER A 262 18.71 15.00 18.23
CA SER A 262 19.95 14.88 19.00
C SER A 262 19.70 15.03 20.51
N GLN A 263 18.86 15.98 20.93
CA GLN A 263 18.49 16.16 22.33
C GLN A 263 17.71 14.96 22.88
N ILE A 264 16.80 14.38 22.08
CA ILE A 264 16.05 13.18 22.45
C ILE A 264 16.99 11.97 22.64
N ALA A 265 17.99 11.80 21.77
CA ALA A 265 18.99 10.75 21.90
C ALA A 265 19.79 10.85 23.21
N ASP A 266 20.18 12.07 23.59
CA ASP A 266 20.86 12.34 24.87
C ASP A 266 19.95 12.02 26.07
N LEU A 267 18.68 12.43 26.02
CA LEU A 267 17.70 12.12 27.07
C LEU A 267 17.46 10.61 27.21
N ASN A 268 17.36 9.88 26.11
CA ASN A 268 17.16 8.43 26.13
C ASN A 268 18.34 7.70 26.75
N THR A 269 19.57 8.13 26.44
CA THR A 269 20.79 7.61 27.06
C THR A 269 20.78 7.83 28.58
N PHE A 270 20.36 9.02 29.02
CA PHE A 270 20.22 9.32 30.44
C PHE A 270 19.13 8.46 31.12
N LEU A 271 17.99 8.26 30.44
CA LEU A 271 16.90 7.42 30.93
C LEU A 271 17.32 5.96 31.10
N GLN A 272 18.06 5.41 30.15
CA GLN A 272 18.59 4.05 30.22
C GLN A 272 19.53 3.87 31.43
N ALA A 273 20.44 4.82 31.65
CA ALA A 273 21.32 4.80 32.83
C ALA A 273 20.55 4.87 34.16
N LYS A 274 19.40 5.57 34.20
CA LYS A 274 18.52 5.59 35.38
C LYS A 274 17.80 4.26 35.58
N GLN A 275 17.30 3.64 34.50
CA GLN A 275 16.61 2.34 34.55
C GLN A 275 17.55 1.23 35.06
N GLU A 276 18.79 1.18 34.59
CA GLU A 276 19.80 0.23 35.09
C GLU A 276 20.06 0.39 36.60
N LYS A 277 20.08 1.64 37.07
CA LYS A 277 20.22 1.94 38.50
C LYS A 277 19.01 1.49 39.31
N ILE A 278 17.80 1.64 38.78
CA ILE A 278 16.56 1.16 39.41
C ILE A 278 16.59 -0.37 39.53
N ILE A 279 16.93 -1.09 38.47
CA ILE A 279 17.05 -2.56 38.48
C ILE A 279 18.06 -3.01 39.54
N THR A 280 19.22 -2.34 39.59
CA THR A 280 20.25 -2.64 40.60
C THR A 280 19.74 -2.45 42.02
N LEU A 281 18.98 -1.38 42.28
CA LEU A 281 18.38 -1.11 43.59
C LEU A 281 17.27 -2.12 43.95
N GLN A 282 16.44 -2.51 42.98
CA GLN A 282 15.40 -3.53 43.17
C GLN A 282 16.00 -4.88 43.56
N ASN A 283 17.04 -5.34 42.86
CA ASN A 283 17.76 -6.58 43.20
C ASN A 283 18.36 -6.53 44.62
N LYS A 284 18.87 -5.37 45.03
CA LYS A 284 19.40 -5.18 46.39
C LYS A 284 18.30 -5.23 47.45
N ILE A 285 17.14 -4.62 47.18
CA ILE A 285 15.97 -4.69 48.06
C ILE A 285 15.51 -6.15 48.22
N GLU A 286 15.42 -6.91 47.13
CA GLU A 286 14.99 -8.31 47.16
C GLU A 286 15.95 -9.17 48.00
N THR A 287 17.26 -8.95 47.84
CA THR A 287 18.29 -9.63 48.64
C THR A 287 18.13 -9.33 50.13
N LEU A 288 17.95 -8.06 50.50
CA LEU A 288 17.73 -7.64 51.89
C LEU A 288 16.43 -8.20 52.48
N PHE A 289 15.36 -8.29 51.68
CA PHE A 289 14.11 -8.93 52.11
C PHE A 289 14.31 -10.41 52.40
N LYS A 290 15.09 -11.12 51.58
CA LYS A 290 15.41 -12.53 51.82
C LYS A 290 16.19 -12.72 53.11
N GLU A 291 17.22 -11.90 53.35
CA GLU A 291 18.00 -11.94 54.59
C GLU A 291 17.15 -11.63 55.83
N ALA A 292 16.22 -10.66 55.74
CA ALA A 292 15.30 -10.33 56.82
C ALA A 292 14.40 -11.54 57.16
N LYS A 293 13.85 -12.20 56.13
CA LYS A 293 13.00 -13.39 56.30
C LYS A 293 13.73 -14.57 56.93
N GLU A 294 14.99 -14.78 56.55
CA GLU A 294 15.85 -15.81 57.16
C GLU A 294 16.13 -15.50 58.65
N LYS A 295 16.36 -14.23 58.99
CA LYS A 295 16.54 -13.81 60.39
C LYS A 295 15.27 -13.95 61.22
N ASP A 296 14.11 -13.62 60.68
CA ASP A 296 12.82 -13.81 61.37
C ASP A 296 12.56 -15.29 61.68
N GLN A 297 12.85 -16.20 60.74
CA GLN A 297 12.75 -17.63 60.98
C GLN A 297 13.69 -18.11 62.09
N LEU A 298 14.93 -17.59 62.12
CA LEU A 298 15.90 -17.90 63.16
C LEU A 298 15.45 -17.38 64.55
N LEU A 299 14.85 -16.19 64.58
CA LEU A 299 14.27 -15.59 65.80
C LEU A 299 13.16 -16.47 66.37
N ILE A 300 12.22 -16.91 65.52
CA ILE A 300 11.14 -17.82 65.93
C ILE A 300 11.72 -19.12 66.52
N LEU A 301 12.75 -19.69 65.89
CA LEU A 301 13.40 -20.91 66.38
C LEU A 301 14.05 -20.68 67.75
N ARG A 302 14.72 -19.55 67.94
CA ARG A 302 15.34 -19.18 69.22
C ARG A 302 14.32 -18.93 70.32
N GLU A 303 13.18 -18.32 70.01
CA GLU A 303 12.10 -18.14 70.99
C GLU A 303 11.52 -19.48 71.44
N GLN A 304 11.38 -20.45 70.53
CA GLN A 304 10.97 -21.82 70.87
C GLN A 304 12.00 -22.51 71.77
N GLU A 305 13.29 -22.41 71.47
CA GLU A 305 14.37 -22.96 72.32
C GLU A 305 14.36 -22.34 73.72
N ILE A 306 14.25 -21.01 73.83
CA ILE A 306 14.19 -20.31 75.12
C ILE A 306 12.98 -20.77 75.93
N THR A 307 11.84 -20.98 75.27
CA THR A 307 10.61 -21.46 75.93
C THR A 307 10.79 -22.88 76.46
N ALA A 308 11.37 -23.77 75.65
CA ALA A 308 11.68 -25.14 76.06
C ALA A 308 12.70 -25.19 77.21
N GLU A 309 13.72 -24.34 77.20
CA GLU A 309 14.67 -24.24 78.31
C GLU A 309 14.02 -23.70 79.60
N LYS A 310 13.09 -22.74 79.50
CA LYS A 310 12.32 -22.26 80.66
C LYS A 310 11.45 -23.36 81.26
N GLU A 311 10.76 -24.13 80.43
CA GLU A 311 9.97 -25.29 80.90
C GLU A 311 10.85 -26.34 81.55
N ASN A 312 12.01 -26.66 80.95
CA ASN A 312 12.94 -27.62 81.51
C ASN A 312 13.52 -27.14 82.86
N LYS A 313 13.85 -25.84 82.96
CA LYS A 313 14.28 -25.24 84.22
C LYS A 313 13.20 -25.35 85.30
N GLN A 314 11.94 -25.06 84.97
CA GLN A 314 10.82 -25.19 85.90
C GLN A 314 10.67 -26.64 86.38
N ASN A 315 10.72 -27.61 85.45
CA ASN A 315 10.66 -29.03 85.80
C ASN A 315 11.81 -29.45 86.73
N MET A 316 13.03 -28.97 86.49
CA MET A 316 14.18 -29.24 87.37
C MET A 316 14.02 -28.58 88.75
N GLU A 317 13.47 -27.37 88.82
CA GLU A 317 13.17 -26.71 90.11
C GLU A 317 12.12 -27.49 90.91
N ASP A 318 11.08 -27.99 90.25
CA ASP A 318 10.06 -28.85 90.85
C ASP A 318 10.64 -30.20 91.31
N GLU A 319 11.54 -30.81 90.51
CA GLU A 319 12.23 -32.06 90.86
C GLU A 319 13.18 -31.87 92.05
N ILE A 320 13.93 -30.76 92.09
CA ILE A 320 14.76 -30.39 93.25
C ILE A 320 13.90 -30.21 94.50
N PHE A 321 12.73 -29.60 94.37
CA PHE A 321 11.80 -29.43 95.49
C PHE A 321 11.30 -30.79 96.01
N GLN A 322 10.93 -31.71 95.13
CA GLN A 322 10.52 -33.07 95.49
C GLN A 322 11.66 -33.85 96.15
N LEU A 323 12.87 -33.82 95.57
CA LEU A 323 14.05 -34.50 96.12
C LEU A 323 14.44 -33.97 97.51
N LYS A 324 14.30 -32.66 97.77
CA LYS A 324 14.52 -32.09 99.12
C LYS A 324 13.50 -32.60 100.13
N ASN A 325 12.23 -32.73 99.74
CA ASN A 325 11.18 -33.30 100.59
C ASN A 325 11.41 -34.80 100.86
N ASP A 326 11.88 -35.55 99.86
CA ASP A 326 12.21 -36.96 100.02
C ASP A 326 13.47 -37.16 100.86
N LEU A 327 14.49 -36.32 100.70
CA LEU A 327 15.70 -36.36 101.52
C LEU A 327 15.38 -36.12 102.99
N THR A 328 14.55 -35.11 103.30
CA THR A 328 14.11 -34.84 104.68
C THR A 328 13.30 -36.00 105.26
N LYS A 329 12.43 -36.65 104.48
CA LYS A 329 11.75 -37.89 104.90
C LYS A 329 12.74 -39.04 105.16
N LYS A 330 13.71 -39.23 104.27
CA LYS A 330 14.69 -40.33 104.35
C LYS A 330 15.70 -40.15 105.48
N ASP A 331 16.13 -38.93 105.77
CA ASP A 331 16.94 -38.62 106.95
C ASP A 331 16.18 -38.92 108.25
N THR A 332 14.87 -38.61 108.28
CA THR A 332 14.00 -38.97 109.41
C THR A 332 13.87 -40.49 109.57
N GLU A 333 13.73 -41.24 108.47
CA GLU A 333 13.71 -42.71 108.48
C GLU A 333 15.07 -43.34 108.86
N LEU A 334 16.20 -42.76 108.41
CA LEU A 334 17.55 -43.25 108.71
C LEU A 334 17.87 -43.11 110.20
N VAL A 335 17.49 -42.00 110.83
CA VAL A 335 17.63 -41.80 112.28
C VAL A 335 16.80 -42.84 113.06
N LEU A 336 15.62 -43.21 112.56
CA LEU A 336 14.78 -44.25 113.17
C LEU A 336 15.33 -45.67 112.97
N ILE A 337 15.92 -45.97 111.81
CA ILE A 337 16.48 -47.30 111.49
C ILE A 337 17.84 -47.53 112.17
N GLN A 338 18.72 -46.52 112.24
CA GLN A 338 20.04 -46.64 112.89
C GLN A 338 19.93 -46.87 114.40
N ASN A 339 18.85 -46.39 115.02
CA ASN A 339 18.54 -46.63 116.44
C ASN A 339 17.67 -47.88 116.67
N SER A 340 17.34 -48.64 115.61
CA SER A 340 16.50 -49.83 115.72
C SER A 340 17.30 -51.10 116.06
N LEU A 341 16.72 -51.94 116.91
CA LEU A 341 17.30 -53.23 117.33
C LEU A 341 17.55 -54.17 116.13
N GLY A 342 16.76 -54.04 115.05
CA GLY A 342 16.88 -54.85 113.84
C GLY A 342 18.15 -54.59 113.03
N TRP A 343 18.63 -53.35 112.96
CA TRP A 343 19.87 -53.00 112.24
C TRP A 343 21.11 -53.62 112.89
N HIS A 344 21.11 -53.71 114.23
CA HIS A 344 22.17 -54.38 114.99
C HIS A 344 22.17 -55.91 114.78
N ILE A 345 21.00 -56.51 114.56
CA ILE A 345 20.85 -57.95 114.28
C ILE A 345 21.27 -58.28 112.84
N ILE A 346 20.95 -57.42 111.86
CA ILE A 346 21.33 -57.61 110.45
C ILE A 346 22.84 -57.49 110.21
N GLN A 347 23.56 -56.64 110.96
CA GLN A 347 25.02 -56.63 110.91
C GLN A 347 25.66 -57.93 111.41
N ARG A 348 25.07 -58.57 112.43
CA ARG A 348 25.52 -59.89 112.91
C ARG A 348 25.21 -61.00 111.91
N TYR A 349 24.06 -60.94 111.23
CA TYR A 349 23.70 -61.87 110.16
C TYR A 349 24.60 -61.73 108.92
N ARG A 350 24.96 -60.50 108.51
CA ARG A 350 25.92 -60.27 107.42
C ARG A 350 27.32 -60.79 107.73
N LYS A 351 27.79 -60.67 108.98
CA LYS A 351 29.06 -61.29 109.43
C LYS A 351 29.03 -62.83 109.39
N ILE A 352 27.85 -63.45 109.55
CA ILE A 352 27.68 -64.91 109.46
C ILE A 352 27.57 -65.35 107.98
N ALA A 353 26.84 -64.60 107.15
CA ALA A 353 26.72 -64.86 105.71
C ALA A 353 28.07 -64.73 104.98
N ASP A 354 28.92 -63.76 105.34
CA ASP A 354 30.27 -63.62 104.79
C ASP A 354 31.26 -64.70 105.30
N LYS A 355 30.93 -65.40 106.40
CA LYS A 355 31.71 -66.54 106.93
C LYS A 355 31.33 -67.87 106.27
N ILE A 356 30.10 -67.99 105.77
CA ILE A 356 29.58 -69.20 105.09
C ILE A 356 29.79 -69.12 103.57
N PHE A 357 29.82 -67.91 102.98
CA PHE A 357 30.09 -67.68 101.55
C PHE A 357 31.23 -66.66 101.34
N PRO A 358 32.50 -67.07 101.52
CA PRO A 358 33.64 -66.15 101.45
C PRO A 358 33.81 -65.53 100.05
N PRO A 359 34.11 -64.23 99.98
CA PRO A 359 34.39 -63.55 98.72
C PRO A 359 35.66 -64.16 98.09
N SER A 360 35.59 -64.55 96.80
CA SER A 360 36.57 -65.31 95.98
C SER A 360 36.32 -66.81 95.77
N THR A 361 35.17 -67.36 96.21
CA THR A 361 34.79 -68.76 95.91
C THR A 361 33.74 -68.87 94.79
N LYS A 362 33.89 -69.86 93.89
CA LYS A 362 32.97 -70.12 92.76
C LYS A 362 31.50 -70.34 93.18
N ARG A 363 31.23 -70.58 94.47
CA ARG A 363 29.87 -70.79 95.02
C ARG A 363 29.10 -69.48 95.27
N ARG A 364 29.77 -68.32 95.41
CA ARG A 364 29.09 -67.00 95.48
C ARG A 364 28.58 -66.53 94.10
N LEU A 365 29.19 -67.06 93.03
CA LEU A 365 28.77 -66.81 91.65
C LEU A 365 27.35 -67.33 91.36
N PHE A 366 26.96 -68.48 91.92
CA PHE A 366 25.63 -69.08 91.73
C PHE A 366 24.51 -68.35 92.48
N TYR A 367 24.83 -67.59 93.53
CA TYR A 367 23.89 -66.77 94.28
C TYR A 367 23.54 -65.46 93.54
N GLU A 368 24.44 -64.93 92.70
CA GLU A 368 24.26 -63.66 91.98
C GLU A 368 23.83 -63.83 90.50
N LEU A 369 23.79 -65.07 90.00
CA LEU A 369 23.53 -65.40 88.59
C LEU A 369 22.05 -65.29 88.11
N PRO A 370 20.99 -65.45 88.93
CA PRO A 370 19.61 -65.35 88.43
C PRO A 370 19.04 -63.92 88.33
N GLN A 371 19.71 -62.91 88.89
CA GLN A 371 19.14 -61.55 89.01
C GLN A 371 19.48 -60.58 87.85
N LYS A 372 20.32 -60.97 86.87
CA LYS A 372 20.73 -60.07 85.76
C LYS A 372 20.17 -60.42 84.37
N SER A 373 19.51 -61.55 84.19
CA SER A 373 19.04 -62.01 82.87
C SER A 373 17.56 -61.68 82.57
N LEU A 374 16.80 -61.21 83.56
CA LEU A 374 15.35 -60.97 83.43
C LEU A 374 14.97 -59.55 82.98
N LYS A 375 15.89 -58.58 82.94
CA LYS A 375 15.59 -57.17 82.62
C LYS A 375 15.75 -56.76 81.15
N MET A 376 16.44 -57.54 80.31
CA MET A 376 16.71 -57.15 78.91
C MET A 376 15.79 -57.81 77.85
N ILE A 377 15.12 -58.91 78.19
CA ILE A 377 14.20 -59.59 77.25
C ILE A 377 12.80 -58.93 77.25
N ILE A 378 12.44 -58.21 78.31
CA ILE A 378 11.11 -57.62 78.49
C ILE A 378 10.91 -56.32 77.69
N PHE A 379 11.96 -55.63 77.24
CA PHE A 379 11.78 -54.28 76.68
C PHE A 379 11.92 -54.11 75.16
N LYS A 380 12.64 -54.91 74.33
CA LYS A 380 12.80 -54.57 72.88
C LYS A 380 12.93 -55.66 71.77
N GLY A 381 13.08 -56.96 72.02
CA GLY A 381 12.92 -58.05 71.01
C GLY A 381 13.90 -58.13 69.78
N PRO A 382 14.14 -59.31 69.14
CA PRO A 382 15.32 -59.53 68.28
C PRO A 382 15.07 -59.79 66.76
N VAL A 383 14.05 -59.19 66.12
CA VAL A 383 13.64 -59.60 64.75
C VAL A 383 13.79 -58.53 63.64
N SER A 384 14.28 -57.31 63.91
CA SER A 384 14.43 -56.28 62.86
C SER A 384 15.82 -56.15 62.21
N LEU A 385 16.82 -56.95 62.60
CA LEU A 385 18.23 -56.70 62.20
C LEU A 385 18.81 -57.61 61.07
N LEU A 386 18.07 -58.57 60.53
CA LEU A 386 18.65 -59.58 59.60
C LEU A 386 17.94 -59.73 58.24
N LYS A 387 17.59 -58.60 57.58
CA LYS A 387 16.94 -58.65 56.24
C LYS A 387 17.45 -57.66 55.18
N LYS A 388 18.72 -57.23 55.22
CA LYS A 388 19.25 -56.25 54.22
C LYS A 388 20.66 -56.50 53.67
N ILE A 389 21.12 -57.74 53.52
CA ILE A 389 22.37 -58.02 52.79
C ILE A 389 22.19 -59.26 51.91
N SER A 390 22.09 -59.10 50.58
CA SER A 390 22.08 -60.23 49.64
C SER A 390 23.44 -60.34 48.92
N LEU A 391 23.95 -61.57 48.82
CA LEU A 391 25.25 -61.93 48.23
C LEU A 391 25.37 -61.60 46.74
N GLU A 392 24.27 -61.38 46.05
CA GLU A 392 24.24 -61.10 44.60
C GLU A 392 24.67 -59.67 44.26
N ASN A 393 24.38 -58.71 45.14
CA ASN A 393 24.76 -57.31 44.95
C ASN A 393 26.26 -57.06 45.15
N ILE A 394 26.91 -57.91 45.96
CA ILE A 394 28.35 -57.87 46.20
C ILE A 394 29.11 -58.36 44.94
N ARG A 395 28.59 -59.38 44.25
CA ARG A 395 29.18 -59.91 43.01
C ARG A 395 29.08 -58.94 41.83
N LYS A 396 27.93 -58.29 41.63
CA LYS A 396 27.72 -57.29 40.55
C LYS A 396 28.61 -56.05 40.71
N SER A 397 28.83 -55.61 41.95
CA SER A 397 29.71 -54.47 42.26
C SER A 397 31.19 -54.78 41.96
N LYS A 398 31.63 -56.01 42.22
CA LYS A 398 33.00 -56.47 41.95
C LYS A 398 33.29 -56.59 40.44
N ALA A 399 32.32 -57.04 39.64
CA ALA A 399 32.44 -57.15 38.19
C ALA A 399 32.51 -55.77 37.49
N TYR A 400 31.70 -54.81 37.96
CA TYR A 400 31.66 -53.45 37.41
C TYR A 400 32.97 -52.67 37.61
N ILE A 401 33.56 -52.79 38.80
CA ILE A 401 34.88 -52.19 39.11
C ILE A 401 35.97 -52.78 38.23
N LYS A 402 35.87 -54.07 37.88
CA LYS A 402 36.88 -54.77 37.08
C LYS A 402 36.83 -54.39 35.59
N LEU A 403 35.66 -54.03 35.06
CA LEU A 403 35.47 -53.63 33.66
C LEU A 403 35.75 -52.15 33.39
N TYR A 404 35.42 -51.26 34.34
CA TYR A 404 35.45 -49.80 34.10
C TYR A 404 36.31 -49.00 35.11
N GLY A 405 36.95 -49.67 36.08
CA GLY A 405 37.84 -49.05 37.06
C GLY A 405 37.13 -48.47 38.30
N PHE A 406 37.91 -48.18 39.34
CA PHE A 406 37.40 -47.78 40.66
C PHE A 406 36.88 -46.33 40.71
N LYS A 407 37.42 -45.43 39.87
CA LYS A 407 37.01 -44.02 39.79
C LYS A 407 35.56 -43.84 39.28
N PRO A 408 35.11 -44.52 38.20
CA PRO A 408 33.71 -44.50 37.77
C PRO A 408 32.74 -45.16 38.76
N PHE A 409 33.19 -46.16 39.53
CA PHE A 409 32.39 -46.77 40.61
C PHE A 409 32.14 -45.79 41.78
N LEU A 410 33.13 -44.98 42.15
CA LEU A 410 32.97 -43.92 43.16
C LEU A 410 32.04 -42.79 42.68
N TYR A 411 32.09 -42.43 41.39
CA TYR A 411 31.12 -41.50 40.79
C TYR A 411 29.68 -42.07 40.83
N LYS A 412 29.51 -43.35 40.52
CA LYS A 412 28.22 -44.07 40.60
C LYS A 412 27.67 -44.21 42.03
N LEU A 413 28.53 -44.21 43.05
CA LEU A 413 28.13 -44.17 44.47
C LEU A 413 27.73 -42.75 44.91
N LYS A 414 28.36 -41.71 44.34
CA LYS A 414 28.09 -40.30 44.65
C LYS A 414 26.81 -39.77 43.99
N GLU A 415 26.42 -40.30 42.83
CA GLU A 415 25.12 -40.01 42.18
C GLU A 415 23.93 -40.70 42.86
N LYS A 416 24.15 -41.72 43.71
CA LYS A 416 23.07 -42.44 44.40
C LYS A 416 22.59 -41.82 45.72
N THR A 417 23.18 -40.71 46.15
CA THR A 417 22.74 -39.99 47.36
C THR A 417 22.20 -38.59 47.08
N ASN A 418 22.20 -38.12 45.83
CA ASN A 418 21.53 -36.89 45.42
C ASN A 418 20.79 -37.12 44.11
N PHE A 419 19.55 -37.61 44.21
CA PHE A 419 18.53 -37.44 43.18
C PHE A 419 17.17 -37.30 43.86
N ASN A 420 16.62 -36.08 43.82
CA ASN A 420 15.19 -35.90 43.69
C ASN A 420 14.83 -36.28 42.24
N PRO A 421 13.79 -37.09 42.02
CA PRO A 421 13.54 -37.71 40.72
C PRO A 421 13.03 -36.68 39.73
N ILE A 422 13.82 -36.39 38.70
CA ILE A 422 13.26 -36.08 37.37
C ILE A 422 13.22 -37.41 36.64
N LEU A 423 12.08 -38.08 36.75
CA LEU A 423 11.72 -39.16 35.85
C LEU A 423 11.67 -38.58 34.43
N ALA A 424 12.46 -39.19 33.56
CA ALA A 424 12.17 -39.24 32.14
C ALA A 424 10.91 -40.11 31.96
N GLU A 425 9.75 -39.50 32.09
CA GLU A 425 8.67 -39.73 31.14
C GLU A 425 8.65 -38.52 30.24
N GLY A 426 8.38 -38.73 28.95
CA GLY A 426 8.34 -37.65 27.98
C GLY A 426 7.59 -36.46 28.55
N LYS A 427 8.31 -35.36 28.79
CA LYS A 427 7.66 -34.06 28.83
C LYS A 427 7.11 -33.91 27.42
N ASN A 428 5.83 -34.27 27.26
CA ASN A 428 4.89 -33.42 26.55
C ASN A 428 5.41 -32.01 26.77
N ILE A 429 6.00 -31.46 25.73
CA ILE A 429 6.22 -30.03 25.65
C ILE A 429 4.89 -29.47 26.11
N ASN A 430 4.88 -28.69 27.19
CA ASN A 430 3.72 -27.88 27.49
C ASN A 430 3.74 -26.77 26.43
N VAL A 431 3.56 -27.16 25.16
CA VAL A 431 2.75 -26.39 24.24
C VAL A 431 1.51 -26.21 25.10
N PRO A 432 1.10 -24.97 25.42
CA PRO A 432 -0.25 -24.80 25.94
C PRO A 432 -1.09 -25.68 25.03
N LYS A 433 -1.75 -26.70 25.60
CA LYS A 433 -2.77 -27.40 24.83
C LYS A 433 -3.57 -26.23 24.30
N ILE A 434 -3.57 -26.06 22.98
CA ILE A 434 -4.69 -25.41 22.37
C ILE A 434 -5.79 -26.37 22.82
N GLU A 435 -6.41 -26.07 23.96
CA GLU A 435 -7.81 -26.27 24.10
C GLU A 435 -8.31 -25.56 22.86
N LEU A 436 -8.46 -26.35 21.78
CA LEU A 436 -9.44 -26.04 20.78
C LEU A 436 -10.63 -25.81 21.66
N ILE A 437 -10.96 -24.53 21.85
CA ILE A 437 -12.15 -24.11 22.54
C ILE A 437 -13.17 -25.05 21.93
N ASN A 438 -13.71 -25.92 22.77
CA ASN A 438 -14.81 -26.73 22.33
C ASN A 438 -15.84 -25.68 21.96
N MET A 439 -16.06 -25.44 20.66
CA MET A 439 -16.97 -24.41 20.14
C MET A 439 -18.44 -24.75 20.47
N ALA A 440 -18.65 -25.50 21.55
CA ALA A 440 -19.91 -25.78 22.21
C ALA A 440 -20.21 -24.77 23.32
N ASP A 441 -19.26 -23.93 23.75
CA ASP A 441 -19.58 -22.76 24.57
C ASP A 441 -20.03 -21.62 23.66
N VAL A 442 -21.32 -21.67 23.33
CA VAL A 442 -22.06 -20.62 22.64
C VAL A 442 -21.92 -19.32 23.44
N LYS A 443 -20.88 -18.53 23.16
CA LYS A 443 -21.02 -17.08 23.20
C LYS A 443 -22.04 -16.77 22.13
N ILE A 444 -23.21 -16.27 22.54
CA ILE A 444 -24.21 -15.72 21.62
C ILE A 444 -23.44 -14.84 20.64
N VAL A 445 -23.35 -15.28 19.38
CA VAL A 445 -22.71 -14.48 18.34
C VAL A 445 -23.60 -13.24 18.20
N PRO A 446 -23.08 -12.04 18.51
CA PRO A 446 -23.88 -10.85 18.37
C PRO A 446 -24.37 -10.75 16.93
N SER A 447 -25.67 -10.53 16.74
CA SER A 447 -26.31 -10.51 15.43
C SER A 447 -26.84 -9.12 15.12
N ASP A 448 -26.57 -8.63 13.91
CA ASP A 448 -27.18 -7.42 13.36
C ASP A 448 -28.21 -7.79 12.28
N ASP A 449 -29.27 -7.00 12.16
CA ASP A 449 -30.31 -7.17 11.14
C ASP A 449 -29.86 -6.72 9.72
N ALA A 450 -28.59 -6.37 9.53
CA ALA A 450 -28.00 -6.00 8.25
C ALA A 450 -28.09 -7.12 7.21
N ILE A 451 -28.45 -6.71 5.99
CA ILE A 451 -28.34 -7.51 4.77
C ILE A 451 -27.12 -6.98 4.02
N ILE A 452 -26.16 -7.85 3.72
CA ILE A 452 -24.91 -7.49 3.05
C ILE A 452 -24.85 -8.20 1.70
N SER A 453 -24.66 -7.44 0.62
CA SER A 453 -24.35 -7.99 -0.70
C SER A 453 -22.86 -7.97 -0.95
N VAL A 454 -22.27 -9.14 -1.16
CA VAL A 454 -20.86 -9.33 -1.51
C VAL A 454 -20.72 -9.31 -3.02
N ILE A 455 -19.95 -8.36 -3.53
CA ILE A 455 -19.77 -8.12 -4.97
C ILE A 455 -18.37 -8.57 -5.36
N ILE A 456 -18.30 -9.54 -6.28
CA ILE A 456 -17.05 -10.18 -6.68
C ILE A 456 -16.91 -10.15 -8.21
N PRO A 457 -16.01 -9.35 -8.78
CA PRO A 457 -15.64 -9.49 -10.18
C PRO A 457 -14.91 -10.82 -10.41
N THR A 458 -15.31 -11.59 -11.43
CA THR A 458 -14.72 -12.91 -11.74
C THR A 458 -14.16 -13.00 -13.15
N LYS A 459 -13.02 -13.69 -13.27
CA LYS A 459 -12.45 -14.19 -14.52
C LYS A 459 -11.52 -15.35 -14.19
N ASN A 460 -11.92 -16.56 -14.56
CA ASN A 460 -11.20 -17.79 -14.28
C ASN A 460 -10.75 -17.88 -12.81
N ALA A 461 -11.72 -17.86 -11.90
CA ALA A 461 -11.50 -17.81 -10.45
C ALA A 461 -10.76 -19.04 -9.90
N GLY A 462 -10.71 -20.13 -10.66
CA GLY A 462 -9.99 -21.34 -10.31
C GLY A 462 -10.60 -22.11 -9.15
N SER A 463 -9.89 -23.16 -8.72
CA SER A 463 -10.41 -24.16 -7.78
C SER A 463 -10.67 -23.64 -6.36
N ASN A 464 -10.03 -22.54 -5.96
CA ASN A 464 -10.21 -21.96 -4.63
C ASN A 464 -11.50 -21.12 -4.51
N PHE A 465 -12.18 -20.84 -5.62
CA PHE A 465 -13.39 -20.03 -5.61
C PHE A 465 -14.52 -20.65 -4.77
N ALA A 466 -14.70 -21.98 -4.85
CA ALA A 466 -15.68 -22.69 -4.03
C ALA A 466 -15.41 -22.54 -2.52
N ASN A 467 -14.14 -22.48 -2.11
CA ASN A 467 -13.76 -22.25 -0.72
C ASN A 467 -14.14 -20.83 -0.27
N LEU A 468 -13.90 -19.83 -1.12
CA LEU A 468 -14.31 -18.44 -0.85
C LEU A 468 -15.83 -18.34 -0.64
N ILE A 469 -16.61 -18.87 -1.58
CA ILE A 469 -18.08 -18.89 -1.47
C ILE A 469 -18.53 -19.56 -0.17
N THR A 470 -17.93 -20.71 0.16
CA THR A 470 -18.26 -21.46 1.38
C THR A 470 -17.96 -20.63 2.63
N VAL A 471 -16.83 -19.94 2.69
CA VAL A 471 -16.44 -19.10 3.84
C VAL A 471 -17.37 -17.89 3.97
N LEU A 472 -17.75 -17.24 2.86
CA LEU A 472 -18.65 -16.09 2.86
C LEU A 472 -20.07 -16.46 3.31
N LYS A 473 -20.60 -17.57 2.80
CA LYS A 473 -21.95 -18.05 3.19
C LYS A 473 -22.03 -18.48 4.64
N ASN A 474 -20.92 -18.92 5.22
CA ASN A 474 -20.83 -19.36 6.62
C ASN A 474 -20.40 -18.24 7.57
N GLN A 475 -20.42 -16.96 7.14
CA GLN A 475 -20.22 -15.85 8.07
C GLN A 475 -21.41 -15.77 9.03
N GLU A 476 -21.10 -15.55 10.30
CA GLU A 476 -22.04 -15.48 11.43
C GLU A 476 -22.17 -14.01 11.91
N GLY A 477 -23.30 -13.66 12.52
CA GLY A 477 -23.57 -12.32 13.04
C GLY A 477 -24.24 -11.33 12.05
N ILE A 478 -24.50 -11.77 10.82
CA ILE A 478 -25.21 -11.03 9.77
C ILE A 478 -26.54 -11.75 9.48
N LYS A 479 -27.63 -10.99 9.29
CA LYS A 479 -28.95 -11.55 9.00
C LYS A 479 -29.02 -12.30 7.68
N GLU A 480 -28.50 -11.70 6.62
CA GLU A 480 -28.54 -12.25 5.28
C GLU A 480 -27.33 -11.78 4.46
N ILE A 481 -26.75 -12.72 3.71
CA ILE A 481 -25.60 -12.49 2.85
C ILE A 481 -25.99 -12.88 1.43
N GLU A 482 -26.11 -11.89 0.56
CA GLU A 482 -26.25 -12.07 -0.88
C GLU A 482 -24.85 -12.09 -1.49
N ILE A 483 -24.58 -13.00 -2.43
CA ILE A 483 -23.35 -12.98 -3.23
C ILE A 483 -23.74 -12.70 -4.67
N VAL A 484 -23.11 -11.68 -5.25
CA VAL A 484 -23.30 -11.25 -6.64
C VAL A 484 -21.94 -11.29 -7.33
N ILE A 485 -21.83 -12.10 -8.38
CA ILE A 485 -20.61 -12.18 -9.19
C ILE A 485 -20.82 -11.46 -10.51
N VAL A 486 -19.80 -10.73 -10.95
CA VAL A 486 -19.78 -10.08 -12.26
C VAL A 486 -18.68 -10.73 -13.10
N ASP A 487 -19.09 -11.65 -13.96
CA ASP A 487 -18.18 -12.50 -14.71
C ASP A 487 -17.84 -11.92 -16.08
N SER A 488 -16.55 -11.78 -16.36
CA SER A 488 -16.02 -11.19 -17.60
C SER A 488 -15.59 -12.23 -18.65
N GLY A 489 -16.33 -13.33 -18.74
CA GLY A 489 -16.11 -14.41 -19.71
C GLY A 489 -15.15 -15.48 -19.21
N SER A 490 -15.42 -16.04 -18.02
CA SER A 490 -14.73 -17.22 -17.52
C SER A 490 -14.92 -18.42 -18.43
N THR A 491 -13.84 -19.16 -18.64
CA THR A 491 -13.77 -20.36 -19.48
C THR A 491 -13.47 -21.63 -18.68
N ASP A 492 -13.22 -21.50 -17.38
CA ASP A 492 -13.04 -22.60 -16.45
C ASP A 492 -14.36 -22.90 -15.70
N GLU A 493 -14.28 -23.69 -14.62
CA GLU A 493 -15.43 -24.12 -13.82
C GLU A 493 -16.06 -23.01 -12.96
N THR A 494 -15.62 -21.74 -13.06
CA THR A 494 -16.10 -20.62 -12.22
C THR A 494 -17.63 -20.47 -12.24
N LEU A 495 -18.22 -20.47 -13.44
CA LEU A 495 -19.68 -20.30 -13.59
C LEU A 495 -20.46 -21.51 -13.10
N ASP A 496 -19.90 -22.72 -13.26
CA ASP A 496 -20.55 -23.95 -12.79
C ASP A 496 -20.55 -24.03 -11.27
N ILE A 497 -19.43 -23.68 -10.63
CA ILE A 497 -19.34 -23.50 -9.18
C ILE A 497 -20.37 -22.46 -8.72
N ALA A 498 -20.45 -21.30 -9.38
CA ALA A 498 -21.39 -20.26 -9.00
C ALA A 498 -22.85 -20.73 -9.05
N ARG A 499 -23.23 -21.49 -10.10
CA ARG A 499 -24.57 -22.07 -10.26
C ARG A 499 -24.87 -23.13 -9.21
N GLU A 500 -23.91 -24.01 -8.90
CA GLU A 500 -24.07 -25.05 -7.87
C GLU A 500 -24.40 -24.45 -6.50
N TYR A 501 -23.75 -23.33 -6.17
CA TYR A 501 -24.02 -22.59 -4.94
C TYR A 501 -25.22 -21.65 -5.05
N GLY A 502 -25.92 -21.57 -6.19
CA GLY A 502 -27.07 -20.68 -6.37
C GLY A 502 -26.72 -19.19 -6.21
N ILE A 503 -25.52 -18.79 -6.65
CA ILE A 503 -25.05 -17.40 -6.62
C ILE A 503 -25.67 -16.62 -7.77
N ARG A 504 -25.91 -15.32 -7.57
CA ARG A 504 -26.36 -14.44 -8.64
C ARG A 504 -25.21 -14.12 -9.58
N ILE A 505 -25.39 -14.41 -10.86
CA ILE A 505 -24.37 -14.25 -11.90
C ILE A 505 -24.80 -13.14 -12.85
N ILE A 506 -23.90 -12.18 -13.09
CA ILE A 506 -24.03 -11.14 -14.11
C ILE A 506 -22.89 -11.33 -15.09
N GLU A 507 -23.19 -11.72 -16.32
CA GLU A 507 -22.18 -11.95 -17.35
C GLU A 507 -21.98 -10.66 -18.18
N ILE A 508 -20.72 -10.27 -18.37
CA ILE A 508 -20.31 -9.15 -19.23
C ILE A 508 -19.30 -9.63 -20.27
N GLN A 509 -19.23 -8.92 -21.41
CA GLN A 509 -18.20 -9.21 -22.40
C GLN A 509 -16.80 -8.89 -21.85
N PRO A 510 -15.76 -9.70 -22.14
CA PRO A 510 -14.39 -9.46 -21.65
C PRO A 510 -13.87 -8.06 -21.94
N GLU A 511 -14.22 -7.48 -23.09
CA GLU A 511 -13.80 -6.16 -23.55
C GLU A 511 -14.48 -5.02 -22.78
N SER A 512 -15.62 -5.29 -22.15
CA SER A 512 -16.34 -4.32 -21.31
C SER A 512 -15.81 -4.28 -19.87
N PHE A 513 -14.91 -5.19 -19.50
CA PHE A 513 -14.40 -5.26 -18.15
C PHE A 513 -13.53 -4.05 -17.81
N THR A 514 -13.98 -3.29 -16.82
CA THR A 514 -13.11 -2.45 -15.99
C THR A 514 -13.42 -2.72 -14.53
N HIS A 515 -12.46 -2.43 -13.66
CA HIS A 515 -12.62 -2.59 -12.22
C HIS A 515 -13.77 -1.74 -11.66
N SER A 516 -13.93 -0.51 -12.16
CA SER A 516 -15.08 0.35 -11.82
C SER A 516 -16.39 -0.18 -12.37
N TYR A 517 -16.45 -0.49 -13.68
CA TYR A 517 -17.70 -0.88 -14.33
C TYR A 517 -18.29 -2.15 -13.72
N SER A 518 -17.46 -3.19 -13.57
CA SER A 518 -17.91 -4.48 -13.01
C SER A 518 -18.43 -4.34 -11.58
N ARG A 519 -17.74 -3.60 -10.71
CA ARG A 519 -18.18 -3.36 -9.32
C ARG A 519 -19.43 -2.50 -9.25
N ASN A 520 -19.52 -1.43 -10.05
CA ASN A 520 -20.71 -0.59 -10.11
C ASN A 520 -21.95 -1.37 -10.59
N LEU A 521 -21.79 -2.21 -11.61
CA LEU A 521 -22.86 -3.07 -12.11
C LEU A 521 -23.33 -4.05 -11.03
N GLY A 522 -22.40 -4.75 -10.38
CA GLY A 522 -22.73 -5.65 -9.27
C GLY A 522 -23.43 -4.93 -8.11
N ALA A 523 -23.00 -3.71 -7.79
CA ALA A 523 -23.64 -2.88 -6.77
C ALA A 523 -25.07 -2.43 -7.13
N SER A 524 -25.31 -2.12 -8.41
CA SER A 524 -26.63 -1.71 -8.89
C SER A 524 -27.66 -2.86 -8.83
N GLU A 525 -27.19 -4.09 -9.01
CA GLU A 525 -28.02 -5.29 -8.99
C GLU A 525 -28.18 -5.87 -7.57
N ALA A 526 -27.29 -5.54 -6.65
CA ALA A 526 -27.32 -5.98 -5.25
C ALA A 526 -28.57 -5.49 -4.49
N THR A 527 -29.06 -6.28 -3.54
CA THR A 527 -30.27 -6.00 -2.76
C THR A 527 -30.01 -5.63 -1.30
N GLY A 528 -28.79 -5.84 -0.80
CA GLY A 528 -28.39 -5.56 0.56
C GLY A 528 -28.29 -4.08 0.90
N ASN A 529 -28.46 -3.76 2.18
CA ASN A 529 -28.33 -2.40 2.70
C ASN A 529 -26.86 -1.96 2.79
N TYR A 530 -25.94 -2.92 2.83
CA TYR A 530 -24.50 -2.71 2.78
C TYR A 530 -23.91 -3.52 1.63
N LEU A 531 -22.84 -3.00 1.05
CA LEU A 531 -22.08 -3.64 -0.03
C LEU A 531 -20.70 -3.97 0.49
N LEU A 532 -20.27 -5.22 0.30
CA LEU A 532 -18.88 -5.64 0.48
C LEU A 532 -18.27 -5.85 -0.90
N PHE A 533 -17.28 -5.03 -1.27
CA PHE A 533 -16.43 -5.31 -2.42
C PHE A 533 -15.26 -6.20 -2.00
N THR A 534 -15.06 -7.28 -2.74
CA THR A 534 -13.92 -8.19 -2.56
C THR A 534 -13.50 -8.79 -3.90
N VAL A 535 -12.48 -9.65 -3.88
CA VAL A 535 -11.91 -10.31 -5.07
C VAL A 535 -12.07 -11.82 -4.97
N GLN A 536 -12.02 -12.49 -6.12
CA GLN A 536 -12.30 -13.92 -6.27
C GLN A 536 -11.35 -14.87 -5.50
N ASP A 537 -10.23 -14.37 -4.98
CA ASP A 537 -9.20 -15.17 -4.30
C ASP A 537 -8.76 -14.59 -2.94
N ALA A 538 -9.62 -13.80 -2.28
CA ALA A 538 -9.40 -13.28 -0.93
C ALA A 538 -10.26 -14.02 0.11
N LEU A 539 -9.65 -14.61 1.13
CA LEU A 539 -10.31 -15.50 2.09
C LEU A 539 -10.46 -14.85 3.47
N PRO A 540 -11.69 -14.64 3.97
CA PRO A 540 -11.92 -14.26 5.36
C PRO A 540 -11.39 -15.32 6.35
N PRO A 541 -10.59 -14.96 7.36
CA PRO A 541 -9.93 -15.94 8.25
C PRO A 541 -10.82 -16.43 9.40
N SER A 542 -11.94 -15.76 9.69
CA SER A 542 -12.85 -16.10 10.79
C SER A 542 -14.29 -16.12 10.32
N LYS A 543 -15.17 -16.77 11.11
CA LYS A 543 -16.60 -16.80 10.82
C LYS A 543 -17.32 -15.50 11.16
N THR A 544 -16.75 -14.64 12.01
CA THR A 544 -17.34 -13.35 12.41
C THR A 544 -16.70 -12.17 11.68
N TRP A 545 -15.84 -12.42 10.70
CA TRP A 545 -15.03 -11.40 10.03
C TRP A 545 -15.90 -10.29 9.43
N LEU A 546 -16.97 -10.66 8.71
CA LEU A 546 -17.86 -9.68 8.10
C LEU A 546 -18.62 -8.84 9.15
N TYR A 547 -19.02 -9.49 10.25
CA TYR A 547 -19.63 -8.82 11.39
C TYR A 547 -18.66 -7.84 12.08
N GLU A 548 -17.38 -8.20 12.19
CA GLU A 548 -16.34 -7.32 12.75
C GLU A 548 -16.16 -6.03 11.93
N LEU A 549 -16.21 -6.12 10.59
CA LEU A 549 -16.21 -4.92 9.72
C LEU A 549 -17.48 -4.09 9.89
N LEU A 550 -18.66 -4.74 9.90
CA LEU A 550 -19.95 -4.06 10.05
C LEU A 550 -20.01 -3.30 11.38
N LYS A 551 -19.55 -3.92 12.46
CA LYS A 551 -19.55 -3.33 13.79
C LYS A 551 -18.79 -2.01 13.83
N VAL A 552 -17.68 -1.87 13.07
CA VAL A 552 -16.94 -0.61 13.01
C VAL A 552 -17.78 0.52 12.41
N ILE A 553 -18.59 0.25 11.37
CA ILE A 553 -19.54 1.23 10.81
C ILE A 553 -20.64 1.58 11.81
N LYS A 554 -21.13 0.60 12.59
CA LYS A 554 -22.21 0.82 13.56
C LYS A 554 -21.77 1.59 14.80
N ASP A 555 -20.58 1.28 15.30
CA ASP A 555 -20.07 1.81 16.57
C ASP A 555 -19.31 3.14 16.39
N ASN A 556 -18.96 3.50 15.16
CA ASN A 556 -18.18 4.70 14.85
C ASN A 556 -18.83 5.54 13.75
N ASP A 557 -18.55 6.83 13.76
CA ASP A 557 -18.96 7.76 12.70
C ASP A 557 -18.05 7.60 11.47
N VAL A 558 -18.17 6.48 10.76
CA VAL A 558 -17.43 6.17 9.51
C VAL A 558 -18.39 5.63 8.46
N VAL A 559 -18.11 5.89 7.17
CA VAL A 559 -18.98 5.47 6.07
C VAL A 559 -18.42 4.33 5.24
N ALA A 560 -17.16 3.97 5.40
CA ALA A 560 -16.59 2.79 4.77
C ALA A 560 -15.49 2.20 5.63
N VAL A 561 -15.32 0.88 5.55
CA VAL A 561 -14.33 0.12 6.32
C VAL A 561 -13.59 -0.83 5.39
N SER A 562 -12.26 -0.73 5.38
CA SER A 562 -11.36 -1.72 4.79
C SER A 562 -10.46 -2.35 5.83
N CYS A 563 -9.78 -3.44 5.47
CA CYS A 563 -8.83 -4.10 6.35
C CYS A 563 -7.53 -4.47 5.65
N ALA A 564 -6.47 -4.62 6.44
CA ALA A 564 -5.19 -5.10 5.97
C ALA A 564 -5.28 -6.57 5.52
N GLU A 565 -4.51 -6.92 4.50
CA GLU A 565 -4.36 -8.30 4.07
C GLU A 565 -3.27 -9.04 4.88
N ILE A 566 -3.36 -10.36 4.89
CA ILE A 566 -2.32 -11.29 5.32
C ILE A 566 -1.91 -12.08 4.07
N PRO A 567 -0.65 -11.97 3.62
CA PRO A 567 -0.14 -12.78 2.53
C PRO A 567 -0.28 -14.27 2.83
N ARG A 568 -0.66 -15.07 1.83
CA ARG A 568 -0.61 -16.54 1.95
C ARG A 568 0.82 -17.01 2.24
N GLU A 569 0.94 -18.17 2.87
CA GLU A 569 2.24 -18.74 3.24
C GLU A 569 3.18 -18.89 2.03
N ASP A 570 2.61 -19.31 0.90
CA ASP A 570 3.27 -19.49 -0.40
C ASP A 570 3.53 -18.19 -1.18
N ALA A 571 3.18 -17.03 -0.61
CA ALA A 571 3.48 -15.75 -1.24
C ALA A 571 4.98 -15.51 -1.28
N ASP A 572 5.48 -14.98 -2.39
CA ASP A 572 6.89 -14.65 -2.53
C ASP A 572 7.31 -13.49 -1.61
N LEU A 573 8.60 -13.43 -1.30
CA LEU A 573 9.18 -12.37 -0.47
C LEU A 573 8.85 -10.96 -0.98
N PHE A 574 8.78 -10.76 -2.29
CA PHE A 574 8.47 -9.45 -2.87
C PHE A 574 7.07 -8.98 -2.47
N TYR A 575 6.05 -9.83 -2.66
CA TYR A 575 4.69 -9.51 -2.24
C TYR A 575 4.62 -9.23 -0.74
N LYS A 576 5.23 -10.10 0.08
CA LYS A 576 5.25 -9.96 1.55
C LYS A 576 5.82 -8.61 2.00
N VAL A 577 6.96 -8.20 1.44
CA VAL A 577 7.62 -6.93 1.78
C VAL A 577 6.82 -5.72 1.30
N ILE A 578 6.28 -5.72 0.07
CA ILE A 578 5.47 -4.60 -0.45
C ILE A 578 4.19 -4.42 0.37
N CYS A 579 3.51 -5.53 0.68
CA CYS A 579 2.33 -5.57 1.53
C CYS A 579 2.64 -4.99 2.93
N TRP A 580 3.71 -5.46 3.57
CA TRP A 580 4.16 -4.96 4.87
C TRP A 580 4.48 -3.46 4.84
N ASN A 581 5.22 -3.00 3.83
CA ASN A 581 5.57 -1.59 3.69
C ASN A 581 4.36 -0.70 3.40
N HIS A 582 3.38 -1.18 2.62
CA HIS A 582 2.15 -0.45 2.37
C HIS A 582 1.39 -0.15 3.67
N TYR A 583 1.26 -1.12 4.57
CA TYR A 583 0.61 -0.91 5.87
C TYR A 583 1.41 -0.01 6.83
N LYS A 584 2.75 -0.02 6.73
CA LYS A 584 3.61 0.93 7.44
C LYS A 584 3.43 2.37 6.90
N TYR A 585 3.32 2.54 5.58
CA TYR A 585 3.02 3.84 4.96
C TYR A 585 1.65 4.38 5.40
N LEU A 586 0.65 3.50 5.47
CA LEU A 586 -0.67 3.82 6.01
C LEU A 586 -0.67 3.91 7.55
N GLU A 587 0.43 3.68 8.25
CA GLU A 587 0.53 3.65 9.73
C GLU A 587 -0.48 2.74 10.44
N VAL A 588 -1.06 1.77 9.73
CA VAL A 588 -1.99 0.79 10.32
C VAL A 588 -1.24 -0.38 10.94
N ASP A 589 0.07 -0.47 10.75
CA ASP A 589 0.96 -1.38 11.49
C ASP A 589 0.95 -1.13 13.00
N LYS A 590 0.52 0.08 13.43
CA LYS A 590 0.41 0.49 14.84
C LYS A 590 -0.98 0.26 15.45
N GLY A 591 -1.94 -0.24 14.66
CA GLY A 591 -3.32 -0.48 15.08
C GLY A 591 -4.34 0.06 14.06
N ASP A 592 -5.62 -0.16 14.35
CA ASP A 592 -6.72 0.33 13.52
C ASP A 592 -6.71 1.86 13.45
N ARG A 593 -7.03 2.42 12.28
CA ARG A 593 -7.08 3.87 12.06
C ARG A 593 -8.42 4.30 11.49
N ILE A 594 -8.88 5.47 11.94
CA ILE A 594 -9.94 6.23 11.28
C ILE A 594 -9.28 7.31 10.44
N PHE A 595 -9.53 7.29 9.14
CA PHE A 595 -9.08 8.31 8.21
C PHE A 595 -10.14 9.38 8.03
N PHE A 596 -9.67 10.59 7.75
CA PHE A 596 -10.48 11.78 7.53
C PHE A 596 -9.68 12.78 6.69
N LYS A 597 -10.32 13.87 6.29
CA LYS A 597 -9.68 14.91 5.48
C LYS A 597 -8.40 15.44 6.16
N PRO A 598 -7.21 15.27 5.55
CA PRO A 598 -5.96 15.72 6.16
C PRO A 598 -5.74 17.22 5.98
N GLN A 599 -4.80 17.77 6.76
CA GLN A 599 -4.22 19.09 6.54
C GLN A 599 -2.70 18.98 6.72
N PRO A 600 -1.86 19.35 5.72
CA PRO A 600 -2.24 19.85 4.39
C PRO A 600 -2.84 18.76 3.48
N GLU A 601 -3.51 19.17 2.41
CA GLU A 601 -4.06 18.31 1.36
C GLU A 601 -3.05 18.16 0.21
N ASN A 602 -2.09 17.25 0.38
CA ASN A 602 -1.08 16.94 -0.64
C ASN A 602 -1.19 15.46 -1.06
N TYR A 603 -0.49 15.05 -2.11
CA TYR A 603 -0.58 13.70 -2.64
C TYR A 603 -0.26 12.63 -1.59
N GLN A 604 0.67 12.89 -0.67
CA GLN A 604 1.04 11.93 0.37
C GLN A 604 -0.06 11.78 1.41
N THR A 605 -0.60 12.91 1.90
CA THR A 605 -1.62 12.89 2.95
C THR A 605 -2.96 12.41 2.43
N LEU A 606 -3.35 12.80 1.21
CA LEU A 606 -4.58 12.33 0.57
C LEU A 606 -4.50 10.83 0.27
N ARG A 607 -3.37 10.31 -0.21
CA ARG A 607 -3.20 8.86 -0.40
C ARG A 607 -3.29 8.09 0.91
N LYS A 608 -2.65 8.60 1.95
CA LYS A 608 -2.61 7.95 3.25
C LYS A 608 -3.96 7.93 3.98
N ASN A 609 -4.82 8.93 3.74
CA ASN A 609 -6.11 9.05 4.42
C ASN A 609 -7.32 8.75 3.52
N GLY A 610 -7.14 8.69 2.20
CA GLY A 610 -8.17 8.30 1.25
C GLY A 610 -8.14 6.83 0.87
N GLN A 611 -7.27 6.02 1.49
CA GLN A 611 -7.12 4.62 1.11
C GLN A 611 -8.34 3.79 1.53
N LEU A 612 -8.96 3.15 0.53
CA LEU A 612 -9.80 1.96 0.67
C LEU A 612 -9.10 0.80 -0.03
N SER A 613 -9.56 -0.43 0.20
CA SER A 613 -9.04 -1.62 -0.49
C SER A 613 -10.20 -2.47 -0.97
N ASP A 614 -10.32 -2.66 -2.27
CA ASP A 614 -11.36 -3.54 -2.84
C ASP A 614 -11.05 -5.04 -2.69
N ILE A 615 -9.98 -5.40 -1.97
CA ILE A 615 -9.82 -6.75 -1.42
C ILE A 615 -10.86 -6.96 -0.31
N ALA A 616 -11.17 -5.91 0.46
CA ALA A 616 -12.23 -5.88 1.46
C ALA A 616 -12.65 -4.43 1.73
N CYS A 617 -13.78 -4.01 1.16
CA CYS A 617 -14.36 -2.68 1.40
C CYS A 617 -15.85 -2.82 1.70
N LEU A 618 -16.24 -2.56 2.94
CA LEU A 618 -17.65 -2.54 3.37
C LEU A 618 -18.16 -1.09 3.40
N ILE A 619 -19.26 -0.81 2.71
CA ILE A 619 -19.86 0.52 2.58
C ILE A 619 -21.40 0.44 2.55
N PRO A 620 -22.14 1.37 3.17
CA PRO A 620 -23.60 1.44 3.01
C PRO A 620 -23.98 1.68 1.54
N LYS A 621 -24.99 0.95 1.05
CA LYS A 621 -25.42 1.01 -0.35
C LYS A 621 -25.81 2.42 -0.78
N ASN A 622 -26.58 3.13 0.07
CA ASN A 622 -27.02 4.50 -0.20
C ASN A 622 -25.85 5.51 -0.34
N VAL A 623 -24.75 5.29 0.39
CA VAL A 623 -23.54 6.11 0.23
C VAL A 623 -22.87 5.73 -1.10
N PHE A 624 -22.67 4.44 -1.36
CA PHE A 624 -22.02 4.00 -2.59
C PHE A 624 -22.75 4.46 -3.86
N GLU A 625 -24.08 4.37 -3.91
CA GLU A 625 -24.89 4.80 -5.07
C GLU A 625 -24.70 6.28 -5.44
N LYS A 626 -24.38 7.13 -4.46
CA LYS A 626 -24.09 8.55 -4.71
C LYS A 626 -22.70 8.77 -5.30
N TYR A 627 -21.72 7.95 -4.92
CA TYR A 627 -20.32 8.19 -5.26
C TYR A 627 -19.86 7.36 -6.46
N GLN A 628 -20.17 6.07 -6.46
CA GLN A 628 -19.71 5.04 -7.40
C GLN A 628 -18.19 5.03 -7.64
N TYR A 629 -17.68 4.00 -8.30
CA TYR A 629 -16.31 4.00 -8.83
C TYR A 629 -16.26 4.73 -10.19
N ARG A 630 -15.15 5.41 -10.50
CA ARG A 630 -15.02 6.26 -11.72
C ARG A 630 -13.83 5.91 -12.62
N LEU A 631 -12.79 5.29 -12.08
CA LEU A 631 -11.49 5.13 -12.76
C LEU A 631 -11.23 3.67 -13.14
N ASP A 632 -10.48 3.43 -14.21
CA ASP A 632 -10.09 2.06 -14.58
C ASP A 632 -8.95 1.50 -13.71
N TYR A 633 -8.35 2.35 -12.87
CA TYR A 633 -7.25 2.02 -12.00
C TYR A 633 -7.28 2.86 -10.72
N ALA A 634 -7.00 2.23 -9.57
CA ALA A 634 -6.99 2.85 -8.25
C ALA A 634 -8.32 3.57 -7.93
N GLU A 635 -9.41 2.95 -8.36
CA GLU A 635 -10.79 3.38 -8.15
C GLU A 635 -11.17 3.44 -6.68
N ASP A 636 -10.62 2.54 -5.86
CA ASP A 636 -10.80 2.46 -4.42
C ASP A 636 -10.20 3.68 -3.70
N LEU A 637 -8.99 4.07 -4.09
CA LEU A 637 -8.32 5.26 -3.61
C LEU A 637 -9.05 6.55 -4.04
N ASP A 638 -9.49 6.63 -5.31
CA ASP A 638 -10.30 7.76 -5.77
C ASP A 638 -11.60 7.92 -4.97
N LEU A 639 -12.32 6.81 -4.76
CA LEU A 639 -13.54 6.80 -3.95
C LEU A 639 -13.27 7.31 -2.53
N GLY A 640 -12.25 6.77 -1.86
CA GLY A 640 -11.92 7.19 -0.51
C GLY A 640 -11.49 8.66 -0.42
N ILE A 641 -10.71 9.17 -1.40
CA ILE A 641 -10.34 10.60 -1.47
C ILE A 641 -11.59 11.48 -1.62
N ARG A 642 -12.54 11.11 -2.48
CA ARG A 642 -13.79 11.86 -2.64
C ARG A 642 -14.62 11.88 -1.37
N LEU A 643 -14.73 10.73 -0.69
CA LEU A 643 -15.46 10.62 0.58
C LEU A 643 -14.85 11.52 1.66
N ILE A 644 -13.52 11.47 1.88
CA ILE A 644 -12.89 12.33 2.90
C ILE A 644 -12.96 13.81 2.55
N LYS A 645 -12.89 14.18 1.26
CA LYS A 645 -13.02 15.57 0.81
C LYS A 645 -14.40 16.15 1.11
N ASP A 646 -15.42 15.31 1.04
CA ASP A 646 -16.81 15.65 1.40
C ASP A 646 -17.09 15.56 2.91
N GLY A 647 -16.06 15.36 3.73
CA GLY A 647 -16.13 15.40 5.19
C GLY A 647 -16.45 14.08 5.87
N TYR A 648 -16.56 12.98 5.11
CA TYR A 648 -16.74 11.66 5.69
C TYR A 648 -15.45 11.12 6.33
N LYS A 649 -15.63 10.12 7.20
CA LYS A 649 -14.53 9.35 7.78
C LYS A 649 -14.57 7.92 7.26
N LEU A 650 -13.39 7.32 7.14
CA LEU A 650 -13.18 5.93 6.71
C LEU A 650 -12.48 5.19 7.84
N ALA A 651 -12.62 3.88 7.94
CA ALA A 651 -11.79 3.08 8.83
C ALA A 651 -10.93 2.09 8.04
N PHE A 652 -9.70 1.88 8.51
CA PHE A 652 -8.80 0.87 7.99
C PHE A 652 -8.27 0.04 9.15
N LEU A 653 -8.61 -1.24 9.15
CA LEU A 653 -8.35 -2.14 10.27
C LEU A 653 -7.07 -2.94 10.04
N SER A 654 -6.26 -3.09 11.08
CA SER A 654 -5.16 -4.05 11.14
C SER A 654 -5.39 -5.17 12.16
N SER A 655 -6.37 -5.01 13.05
CA SER A 655 -6.85 -6.01 14.00
C SER A 655 -7.70 -7.09 13.33
N VAL A 656 -8.51 -6.69 12.35
CA VAL A 656 -9.26 -7.54 11.43
C VAL A 656 -8.49 -7.58 10.12
N ARG A 657 -8.35 -8.75 9.51
CA ARG A 657 -7.57 -8.93 8.27
C ARG A 657 -8.19 -9.95 7.33
N ILE A 658 -7.78 -9.93 6.07
CA ILE A 658 -8.20 -10.89 5.04
C ILE A 658 -7.01 -11.60 4.42
N VAL A 659 -7.11 -12.89 4.12
CA VAL A 659 -5.99 -13.65 3.52
C VAL A 659 -5.99 -13.46 2.01
N HIS A 660 -4.95 -12.86 1.45
CA HIS A 660 -4.83 -12.60 0.01
C HIS A 660 -3.36 -12.39 -0.39
N SER A 661 -2.96 -12.89 -1.57
CA SER A 661 -1.67 -12.60 -2.18
C SER A 661 -1.64 -12.98 -3.66
N HIS A 662 -0.62 -12.54 -4.39
CA HIS A 662 -0.31 -13.09 -5.71
C HIS A 662 1.20 -13.21 -5.94
N ASN A 663 1.62 -14.32 -6.54
CA ASN A 663 2.97 -14.47 -7.06
C ASN A 663 2.97 -14.02 -8.52
N ARG A 664 3.56 -12.85 -8.78
CA ARG A 664 3.58 -12.23 -10.11
C ARG A 664 5.01 -12.15 -10.66
N PRO A 665 5.19 -12.29 -11.98
CA PRO A 665 6.52 -12.22 -12.60
C PRO A 665 7.02 -10.77 -12.68
N ALA A 666 8.31 -10.58 -13.00
CA ALA A 666 8.95 -9.26 -13.05
C ALA A 666 8.26 -8.30 -14.04
N TYR A 667 7.86 -8.77 -15.22
CA TYR A 667 7.17 -7.93 -16.21
C TYR A 667 5.83 -7.37 -15.74
N TYR A 668 5.13 -8.08 -14.86
CA TYR A 668 3.93 -7.55 -14.22
C TYR A 668 4.27 -6.30 -13.39
N PHE A 669 5.33 -6.37 -12.58
CA PHE A 669 5.74 -5.23 -11.74
C PHE A 669 6.28 -4.05 -12.55
N LEU A 670 6.88 -4.30 -13.72
CA LEU A 670 7.20 -3.23 -14.66
C LEU A 670 5.94 -2.48 -15.12
N LYS A 671 4.92 -3.21 -15.58
CA LYS A 671 3.64 -2.58 -15.97
C LYS A 671 2.98 -1.88 -14.77
N ARG A 672 3.05 -2.48 -13.59
CA ARG A 672 2.51 -1.92 -12.36
C ARG A 672 3.17 -0.59 -12.01
N GLY A 673 4.50 -0.54 -12.00
CA GLY A 673 5.26 0.69 -11.72
C GLY A 673 4.93 1.80 -12.72
N TYR A 674 4.80 1.46 -14.01
CA TYR A 674 4.41 2.41 -15.05
C TYR A 674 3.02 3.00 -14.81
N ILE A 675 2.02 2.15 -14.59
CA ILE A 675 0.63 2.61 -14.43
C ILE A 675 0.43 3.34 -13.10
N ASP A 676 1.08 2.90 -12.01
CA ASP A 676 1.05 3.59 -10.71
C ASP A 676 1.56 5.03 -10.85
N GLN A 677 2.67 5.23 -11.56
CA GLN A 677 3.24 6.56 -11.75
C GLN A 677 2.42 7.46 -12.67
N LEU A 678 1.86 6.92 -13.76
CA LEU A 678 0.91 7.66 -14.58
C LEU A 678 -0.32 8.09 -13.78
N PHE A 679 -0.89 7.17 -12.99
CA PHE A 679 -2.02 7.51 -12.13
C PHE A 679 -1.67 8.64 -11.17
N LEU A 680 -0.56 8.54 -10.46
CA LEU A 680 -0.15 9.55 -9.47
C LEU A 680 0.12 10.91 -10.13
N SER A 681 0.86 10.91 -11.23
CA SER A 681 1.23 12.14 -11.94
C SER A 681 0.07 12.83 -12.65
N ASN A 682 -0.98 12.09 -13.03
CA ASN A 682 -2.18 12.62 -13.66
C ASN A 682 -3.22 13.11 -12.64
N ASN A 683 -3.32 12.46 -11.48
CA ASN A 683 -4.37 12.77 -10.48
C ASN A 683 -3.92 13.71 -9.37
N PHE A 684 -2.61 13.89 -9.17
CA PHE A 684 -2.06 14.78 -8.16
C PHE A 684 -1.10 15.79 -8.80
N SER A 685 -1.49 17.06 -8.82
CA SER A 685 -0.70 18.15 -9.42
C SER A 685 0.63 18.38 -8.69
N ASP A 686 0.67 18.10 -7.38
CA ASP A 686 1.84 18.24 -6.50
C ASP A 686 2.73 16.98 -6.47
N TYR A 687 2.42 15.97 -7.28
CA TYR A 687 3.23 14.76 -7.36
C TYR A 687 4.60 15.04 -8.02
N PRO A 688 5.73 14.67 -7.38
CA PRO A 688 7.05 14.96 -7.91
C PRO A 688 7.32 14.16 -9.20
N LYS A 689 7.66 14.88 -10.27
CA LYS A 689 8.03 14.30 -11.58
C LYS A 689 9.53 14.51 -11.81
N PRO A 690 10.38 13.47 -11.74
CA PRO A 690 11.82 13.64 -11.92
C PRO A 690 12.13 14.06 -13.37
N LEU A 691 12.94 15.10 -13.54
CA LEU A 691 13.45 15.50 -14.85
C LEU A 691 14.53 14.49 -15.30
N ILE A 692 14.20 13.63 -16.26
CA ILE A 692 15.12 12.62 -16.78
C ILE A 692 15.25 12.78 -18.28
N VAL A 693 16.48 12.83 -18.78
CA VAL A 693 16.77 12.79 -20.22
C VAL A 693 16.53 11.37 -20.72
N THR A 694 15.60 11.19 -21.65
CA THR A 694 15.10 9.87 -22.09
C THR A 694 16.19 8.92 -22.57
N ASN A 695 17.21 9.42 -23.27
CA ASN A 695 18.33 8.59 -23.75
C ASN A 695 19.21 8.07 -22.60
N ASP A 696 19.38 8.85 -21.53
CA ASP A 696 20.16 8.45 -20.37
C ASP A 696 19.41 7.36 -19.59
N LEU A 697 18.07 7.41 -19.52
CA LEU A 697 17.27 6.39 -18.86
C LEU A 697 17.39 5.01 -19.51
N PHE A 698 17.34 4.91 -20.84
CA PHE A 698 17.46 3.60 -21.50
C PHE A 698 18.85 3.00 -21.32
N GLN A 699 19.90 3.83 -21.35
CA GLN A 699 21.25 3.40 -21.01
C GLN A 699 21.31 2.94 -19.54
N ASP A 700 20.63 3.64 -18.63
CA ASP A 700 20.51 3.24 -17.23
C ASP A 700 19.89 1.87 -17.06
N ILE A 701 18.77 1.62 -17.73
CA ILE A 701 18.02 0.37 -17.62
C ILE A 701 18.91 -0.80 -18.08
N ILE A 702 19.61 -0.64 -19.20
CA ILE A 702 20.54 -1.67 -19.71
C ILE A 702 21.71 -1.86 -18.73
N PHE A 703 22.32 -0.78 -18.27
CA PHE A 703 23.44 -0.82 -17.34
C PHE A 703 23.05 -1.49 -16.01
N SER A 704 21.99 -1.00 -15.37
CA SER A 704 21.47 -1.49 -14.09
C SER A 704 21.09 -2.98 -14.19
N HIS A 705 20.39 -3.40 -15.26
CA HIS A 705 20.09 -4.82 -15.47
C HIS A 705 21.36 -5.68 -15.57
N THR A 706 22.35 -5.22 -16.34
CA THR A 706 23.63 -5.94 -16.53
C THR A 706 24.40 -6.02 -15.23
N TYR A 707 24.44 -4.92 -14.47
CA TYR A 707 25.07 -4.82 -13.15
C TYR A 707 24.48 -5.82 -12.15
N PHE A 708 23.16 -5.80 -11.95
CA PHE A 708 22.51 -6.74 -11.03
C PHE A 708 22.66 -8.19 -11.49
N THR A 709 22.57 -8.46 -12.79
CA THR A 709 22.76 -9.82 -13.33
C THR A 709 24.18 -10.32 -13.09
N SER A 710 25.19 -9.47 -13.24
CA SER A 710 26.58 -9.84 -12.93
C SER A 710 26.72 -10.22 -11.45
N ILE A 711 26.29 -9.34 -10.53
CA ILE A 711 26.43 -9.57 -9.08
C ILE A 711 25.69 -10.83 -8.63
N VAL A 712 24.43 -10.98 -9.08
CA VAL A 712 23.61 -12.12 -8.68
C VAL A 712 24.17 -13.44 -9.22
N ASN A 713 24.78 -13.45 -10.41
CA ASN A 713 25.36 -14.66 -11.00
C ASN A 713 26.80 -14.97 -10.53
N SER A 714 27.60 -13.98 -10.12
CA SER A 714 29.00 -14.21 -9.73
C SER A 714 29.19 -14.29 -8.21
N ASP A 715 28.58 -13.36 -7.47
CA ASP A 715 29.01 -13.06 -6.11
C ASP A 715 28.12 -13.74 -5.05
N PHE A 716 26.85 -13.96 -5.38
CA PHE A 716 25.89 -14.63 -4.49
C PHE A 716 26.21 -16.11 -4.28
N HIS A 717 27.01 -16.76 -5.14
CA HIS A 717 27.43 -18.14 -4.95
C HIS A 717 28.41 -18.33 -3.78
N ASN A 718 29.07 -17.25 -3.33
CA ASN A 718 30.07 -17.30 -2.26
C ASN A 718 29.46 -17.10 -0.85
N ILE A 719 28.14 -17.01 -0.74
CA ILE A 719 27.44 -16.80 0.52
C ILE A 719 27.29 -18.14 1.24
N ASN A 720 27.92 -18.28 2.41
CA ASN A 720 27.78 -19.47 3.24
C ASN A 720 26.41 -19.49 3.92
N LEU A 721 25.65 -20.57 3.72
CA LEU A 721 24.32 -20.79 4.29
C LEU A 721 24.29 -22.03 5.21
N PRO A 722 23.40 -22.08 6.23
CA PRO A 722 22.50 -21.00 6.62
C PRO A 722 23.24 -19.86 7.34
N CYS A 723 22.74 -18.63 7.22
CA CYS A 723 23.32 -17.47 7.89
C CYS A 723 22.25 -16.59 8.56
N ARG A 724 22.67 -15.70 9.46
CA ARG A 724 21.77 -14.71 10.07
C ARG A 724 21.44 -13.62 9.07
N VAL A 725 20.23 -13.06 9.15
CA VAL A 725 19.76 -11.97 8.26
C VAL A 725 20.75 -10.80 8.21
N GLU A 726 21.29 -10.40 9.36
CA GLU A 726 22.25 -9.29 9.44
C GLU A 726 23.56 -9.55 8.68
N ILE A 727 24.01 -10.82 8.65
CA ILE A 727 25.20 -11.21 7.88
C ILE A 727 24.88 -11.08 6.38
N LEU A 728 23.76 -11.66 5.94
CA LEU A 728 23.34 -11.60 4.55
C LEU A 728 23.13 -10.16 4.08
N LYS A 729 22.44 -9.34 4.88
CA LYS A 729 22.21 -7.92 4.63
C LYS A 729 23.52 -7.18 4.36
N ASN A 730 24.48 -7.30 5.26
CA ASN A 730 25.77 -6.61 5.13
C ASN A 730 26.56 -7.10 3.91
N THR A 731 26.52 -8.40 3.62
CA THR A 731 27.14 -8.98 2.43
C THR A 731 26.50 -8.47 1.15
N VAL A 732 25.17 -8.59 1.00
CA VAL A 732 24.43 -8.21 -0.21
C VAL A 732 24.47 -6.71 -0.43
N LEU A 733 24.19 -5.89 0.57
CA LEU A 733 24.28 -4.42 0.43
C LEU A 733 25.71 -3.96 0.16
N GLY A 734 26.71 -4.63 0.73
CA GLY A 734 28.12 -4.38 0.42
C GLY A 734 28.46 -4.65 -1.04
N MET A 735 27.94 -5.74 -1.62
CA MET A 735 28.09 -6.05 -3.05
C MET A 735 27.42 -4.99 -3.93
N LEU A 736 26.17 -4.63 -3.62
CA LEU A 736 25.35 -3.73 -4.43
C LEU A 736 25.75 -2.23 -4.33
N LYS A 737 26.58 -1.84 -3.36
CA LYS A 737 27.06 -0.44 -3.20
C LYS A 737 28.31 -0.12 -4.06
N ASN A 738 29.01 -1.13 -4.57
CA ASN A 738 30.29 -0.96 -5.29
C ASN A 738 30.12 -0.77 -6.81
N VAL A 739 29.30 0.19 -7.23
CA VAL A 739 28.96 0.42 -8.66
C VAL A 739 30.17 0.86 -9.49
N SER A 740 31.11 1.63 -8.92
CA SER A 740 32.27 2.19 -9.63
C SER A 740 33.22 1.15 -10.22
N VAL A 741 33.19 -0.09 -9.73
CA VAL A 741 33.99 -1.20 -10.26
C VAL A 741 33.52 -1.63 -11.65
N PHE A 742 32.29 -1.27 -12.03
CA PHE A 742 31.62 -1.75 -13.24
C PHE A 742 31.51 -0.69 -14.36
N ASN A 743 32.27 0.41 -14.28
CA ASN A 743 32.29 1.51 -15.26
C ASN A 743 32.68 1.08 -16.71
N HIS A 744 33.09 -0.18 -16.92
CA HIS A 744 33.53 -0.73 -18.21
C HIS A 744 32.81 -2.02 -18.62
N LEU A 745 31.58 -2.25 -18.13
CA LEU A 745 30.79 -3.42 -18.54
C LEU A 745 30.56 -3.44 -20.06
N ASN A 746 30.89 -4.58 -20.69
CA ASN A 746 30.62 -4.79 -22.09
C ASN A 746 29.11 -5.01 -22.29
N LEU A 747 28.40 -3.97 -22.70
CA LEU A 747 26.95 -4.00 -22.91
C LEU A 747 26.53 -4.71 -24.20
N THR A 748 27.40 -5.49 -24.85
CA THR A 748 27.08 -6.07 -26.17
C THR A 748 25.92 -7.07 -26.16
N GLU A 749 25.64 -7.72 -25.03
CA GLU A 749 24.58 -8.74 -24.93
C GLU A 749 23.74 -8.57 -23.65
N VAL A 750 22.42 -8.75 -23.78
CA VAL A 750 21.52 -8.92 -22.63
C VAL A 750 21.74 -10.32 -22.09
N SER A 751 22.43 -10.42 -20.95
CA SER A 751 22.72 -11.70 -20.29
C SER A 751 21.44 -12.45 -19.91
N SER A 752 21.46 -13.77 -20.09
CA SER A 752 20.34 -14.63 -19.67
C SER A 752 20.17 -14.57 -18.15
N ASN A 753 18.98 -14.22 -17.70
CA ASN A 753 18.62 -14.12 -16.30
C ASN A 753 17.40 -14.99 -16.00
N GLN A 754 17.51 -15.89 -15.02
CA GLN A 754 16.43 -16.81 -14.64
C GLN A 754 15.35 -16.19 -13.75
N TYR A 755 15.63 -15.04 -13.13
CA TYR A 755 14.73 -14.36 -12.19
C TYR A 755 13.76 -13.37 -12.88
N VAL A 756 13.80 -13.30 -14.21
CA VAL A 756 12.89 -12.52 -15.04
C VAL A 756 12.19 -13.42 -16.06
N ASP A 757 10.93 -13.12 -16.34
CA ASP A 757 10.10 -13.86 -17.29
C ASP A 757 10.42 -13.50 -18.75
N GLU A 758 9.91 -14.29 -19.69
CA GLU A 758 10.17 -14.11 -21.13
C GLU A 758 9.67 -12.77 -21.69
N GLU A 759 8.59 -12.21 -21.14
CA GLU A 759 8.09 -10.90 -21.59
C GLU A 759 9.06 -9.79 -21.17
N PHE A 760 9.59 -9.87 -19.94
CA PHE A 760 10.64 -8.97 -19.49
C PHE A 760 11.91 -9.09 -20.32
N LYS A 761 12.34 -10.31 -20.66
CA LYS A 761 13.52 -10.53 -21.54
C LYS A 761 13.32 -9.89 -22.91
N ARG A 762 12.14 -10.06 -23.52
CA ARG A 762 11.79 -9.40 -24.80
C ARG A 762 11.78 -7.88 -24.68
N PHE A 763 11.30 -7.35 -23.56
CA PHE A 763 11.35 -5.91 -23.27
C PHE A 763 12.80 -5.40 -23.24
N MET A 764 13.69 -6.05 -22.51
CA MET A 764 15.11 -5.70 -22.45
C MET A 764 15.79 -5.79 -23.82
N GLN A 765 15.52 -6.84 -24.60
CA GLN A 765 16.04 -6.99 -25.96
C GLN A 765 15.58 -5.87 -26.90
N LYS A 766 14.32 -5.43 -26.79
CA LYS A 766 13.78 -4.32 -27.59
C LYS A 766 14.48 -3.00 -27.25
N ILE A 767 14.69 -2.71 -25.96
CA ILE A 767 15.45 -1.52 -25.53
C ILE A 767 16.87 -1.58 -26.09
N HIS A 768 17.55 -2.71 -25.89
CA HIS A 768 18.92 -2.92 -26.35
C HIS A 768 19.09 -2.73 -27.87
N THR A 769 18.16 -3.29 -28.65
CA THR A 769 18.19 -3.20 -30.13
C THR A 769 17.94 -1.77 -30.63
N ARG A 770 17.03 -1.03 -29.99
CA ARG A 770 16.66 0.33 -30.39
C ARG A 770 17.68 1.38 -29.96
N HIS A 771 18.32 1.17 -28.81
CA HIS A 771 19.25 2.13 -28.21
C HIS A 771 20.66 1.56 -28.17
N LYS A 772 21.22 1.23 -29.35
CA LYS A 772 22.60 0.72 -29.50
C LYS A 772 23.55 1.59 -28.69
N THR A 773 24.06 1.07 -27.59
CA THR A 773 25.08 1.71 -26.78
C THR A 773 26.38 1.73 -27.57
N SER A 774 26.69 2.85 -28.23
CA SER A 774 28.09 3.22 -28.45
C SER A 774 28.76 3.26 -27.09
N GLN A 775 29.97 2.69 -26.98
CA GLN A 775 30.76 2.60 -25.76
C GLN A 775 30.48 3.74 -24.79
N ILE A 776 30.11 3.40 -23.55
CA ILE A 776 29.95 4.37 -22.48
C ILE A 776 31.33 5.03 -22.27
N GLU A 777 31.54 6.20 -22.87
CA GLU A 777 32.78 6.99 -22.72
C GLU A 777 32.82 7.77 -21.39
N LYS A 778 31.73 7.79 -20.62
CA LYS A 778 31.60 8.51 -19.33
C LYS A 778 31.35 7.55 -18.17
N GLU A 779 31.95 7.81 -17.01
CA GLU A 779 31.57 7.10 -15.77
C GLU A 779 30.05 7.20 -15.54
N TYR A 780 29.39 6.05 -15.50
CA TYR A 780 27.94 5.96 -15.40
C TYR A 780 27.56 5.35 -14.04
N ARG A 781 26.86 6.12 -13.19
CA ARG A 781 26.65 5.77 -11.76
C ARG A 781 25.32 5.07 -11.45
N GLY A 782 24.46 4.87 -12.44
CA GLY A 782 23.16 4.20 -12.28
C GLY A 782 22.13 5.05 -11.51
N ILE A 783 21.30 5.79 -12.23
CA ILE A 783 20.13 6.55 -11.76
C ILE A 783 19.16 5.66 -10.98
N LEU A 784 18.92 4.42 -11.44
CA LEU A 784 17.95 3.51 -10.82
C LEU A 784 18.53 2.77 -9.59
N ILE A 785 19.85 2.66 -9.47
CA ILE A 785 20.52 1.84 -8.45
C ILE A 785 20.18 2.28 -7.01
N PRO A 786 20.26 3.58 -6.64
CA PRO A 786 19.89 4.03 -5.30
C PRO A 786 18.47 3.65 -4.89
N SER A 787 17.51 3.80 -5.81
CA SER A 787 16.11 3.44 -5.57
C SER A 787 15.95 1.94 -5.32
N ILE A 788 16.67 1.10 -6.08
CA ILE A 788 16.62 -0.36 -5.91
C ILE A 788 17.31 -0.79 -4.62
N LEU A 789 18.43 -0.15 -4.26
CA LEU A 789 19.09 -0.37 -2.97
C LEU A 789 18.15 -0.10 -1.80
N ASN A 790 17.38 0.99 -1.84
CA ASN A 790 16.38 1.29 -0.80
C ASN A 790 15.32 0.17 -0.68
N PHE A 791 14.88 -0.40 -1.81
CA PHE A 791 13.95 -1.54 -1.79
C PHE A 791 14.59 -2.79 -1.18
N VAL A 792 15.85 -3.07 -1.49
CA VAL A 792 16.59 -4.21 -0.92
C VAL A 792 16.83 -4.01 0.58
N GLU A 793 17.16 -2.79 1.01
CA GLU A 793 17.28 -2.45 2.44
C GLU A 793 15.96 -2.66 3.18
N MET A 794 14.83 -2.26 2.58
CA MET A 794 13.49 -2.51 3.10
C MET A 794 13.18 -4.02 3.23
N ALA A 795 13.58 -4.84 2.25
CA ALA A 795 13.42 -6.30 2.35
C ALA A 795 14.19 -6.87 3.54
N PHE A 796 15.42 -6.42 3.77
CA PHE A 796 16.20 -6.87 4.93
C PHE A 796 15.63 -6.37 6.27
N GLU A 797 14.98 -5.20 6.31
CA GLU A 797 14.25 -4.75 7.51
C GLU A 797 13.09 -5.71 7.82
N TYR A 798 12.27 -6.05 6.82
CA TYR A 798 11.21 -7.05 6.97
C TYR A 798 11.75 -8.42 7.41
N MET A 799 12.80 -8.90 6.74
CA MET A 799 13.38 -10.20 7.03
C MET A 799 13.95 -10.26 8.44
N GLY A 800 14.58 -9.19 8.94
CA GLY A 800 15.12 -9.13 10.29
C GLY A 800 14.06 -9.22 11.40
N ASN A 801 12.82 -8.87 11.09
CA ASN A 801 11.68 -9.00 12.00
C ASN A 801 10.96 -10.35 11.88
N THR A 802 11.23 -11.13 10.82
CA THR A 802 10.42 -12.30 10.44
C THR A 802 11.21 -13.60 10.50
N TYR A 803 12.50 -13.58 10.17
CA TYR A 803 13.33 -14.78 10.03
C TYR A 803 14.56 -14.70 10.93
N ASP A 804 14.85 -15.80 11.63
CA ASP A 804 16.07 -15.93 12.44
C ASP A 804 17.29 -16.34 11.60
N LEU A 805 17.08 -17.22 10.62
CA LEU A 805 18.10 -17.77 9.73
C LEU A 805 17.61 -17.74 8.29
N ILE A 806 18.56 -17.55 7.38
CA ILE A 806 18.38 -17.59 5.93
C ILE A 806 18.96 -18.88 5.41
N ASP A 807 18.17 -19.62 4.66
CA ASP A 807 18.54 -20.83 3.92
C ASP A 807 18.65 -20.54 2.42
N ASP A 808 18.90 -21.60 1.63
CA ASP A 808 19.02 -21.48 0.17
C ASP A 808 17.74 -20.93 -0.47
N PHE A 809 16.57 -21.31 0.05
CA PHE A 809 15.29 -20.88 -0.48
C PHE A 809 15.09 -19.36 -0.31
N LEU A 810 15.30 -18.83 0.89
CA LEU A 810 15.20 -17.40 1.14
C LEU A 810 16.26 -16.60 0.38
N LEU A 811 17.45 -17.17 0.15
CA LEU A 811 18.46 -16.53 -0.71
C LEU A 811 17.97 -16.42 -2.16
N GLU A 812 17.31 -17.45 -2.70
CA GLU A 812 16.67 -17.38 -4.03
C GLU A 812 15.55 -16.33 -4.07
N GLU A 813 14.75 -16.21 -3.00
CA GLU A 813 13.73 -15.16 -2.91
C GLU A 813 14.34 -13.76 -2.91
N VAL A 814 15.48 -13.54 -2.26
CA VAL A 814 16.23 -12.26 -2.30
C VAL A 814 16.71 -11.96 -3.71
N ARG A 815 17.21 -12.95 -4.46
CA ARG A 815 17.61 -12.77 -5.86
C ARG A 815 16.41 -12.37 -6.73
N SER A 816 15.28 -13.05 -6.58
CA SER A 816 14.03 -12.70 -7.27
C SER A 816 13.53 -11.30 -6.89
N PHE A 817 13.62 -10.95 -5.60
CA PHE A 817 13.23 -9.65 -5.06
C PHE A 817 13.99 -8.49 -5.74
N ILE A 818 15.30 -8.63 -5.94
CA ILE A 818 16.13 -7.61 -6.61
C ILE A 818 15.59 -7.34 -8.02
N PHE A 819 15.28 -8.37 -8.81
CA PHE A 819 14.82 -8.19 -10.18
C PHE A 819 13.38 -7.71 -10.28
N LYS A 820 12.49 -8.10 -9.36
CA LYS A 820 11.13 -7.53 -9.28
C LYS A 820 11.17 -6.05 -8.86
N SER A 821 12.06 -5.69 -7.94
CA SER A 821 12.29 -4.30 -7.54
C SER A 821 12.84 -3.47 -8.69
N PHE A 822 13.83 -4.00 -9.41
CA PHE A 822 14.36 -3.39 -10.64
C PHE A 822 13.25 -3.18 -11.67
N ALA A 823 12.41 -4.20 -11.93
CA ALA A 823 11.31 -4.09 -12.87
C ALA A 823 10.30 -3.01 -12.47
N LEU A 824 9.89 -2.97 -11.20
CA LEU A 824 8.97 -1.96 -10.65
C LEU A 824 9.52 -0.54 -10.84
N ILE A 825 10.77 -0.32 -10.44
CA ILE A 825 11.44 0.98 -10.54
C ILE A 825 11.66 1.38 -12.01
N CYS A 826 12.04 0.44 -12.87
CA CYS A 826 12.14 0.65 -14.32
C CYS A 826 10.81 1.14 -14.91
N GLY A 827 9.70 0.44 -14.60
CA GLY A 827 8.37 0.86 -15.01
C GLY A 827 8.02 2.26 -14.53
N ALA A 828 8.32 2.55 -13.26
CA ALA A 828 8.04 3.83 -12.64
C ALA A 828 8.76 5.02 -13.32
N HIS A 829 10.02 4.84 -13.73
CA HIS A 829 10.78 5.90 -14.40
C HIS A 829 10.45 6.04 -15.90
N LEU A 830 9.81 5.03 -16.52
CA LEU A 830 9.36 5.09 -17.91
C LEU A 830 8.06 5.90 -18.09
N ALA A 831 7.25 5.99 -17.03
CA ALA A 831 6.04 6.79 -16.97
C ALA A 831 6.39 8.27 -16.78
#